data_AF-A0A3M7N293-F1
#
_entry.id   AF-A0A3M7N293-F1
#
_cell.length_a   1.000
_cell.length_b   1.000
_cell.length_c   1.000
_cell.angle_alpha   90.00
_cell.angle_beta   90.00
_cell.angle_gamma   90.00
#
_symmetry.space_group_name_H-M   'P 1'
#
loop_
_entity.id
_entity.type
_entity.pdbx_description
1 polymer ?
#
loop_
_entity_poly.entity_id
_entity_poly.type
_entity_poly.pdbx_seq_one_letter_code
_entity_poly.pdbx_strand_id
1 'polypeptide(L)'
;MPPRSEGLLEKSGWEPAKHDSVRLAVSNLRRSTNFLRPWFLKKTPTHNTKLRRTAYLDGLRGVACLIVYFGHHQLWAHDSKHPEKILEEGYGYERRYYFAAFPVVRNLFSGGHFAVSVFFVISGYALAAKPLQLIQARQYEALNDNMGSALFRRWLRLYIPVLCSTFLTLSLWHVFGISANYVPQKTYWKEIVKWYVEFKNFSFVFRNGGNPWFSYSFHVWSIPVEFRGSLVVYAALMGLSRARKNARLWCEVALIYYFMFITDGAHFSMFLMGMLLCDLDLLAINGELPQWFYDLKPYKTWIFGTMFVLSLFLGGCPSHTSDIRVLRKTPGWRYFAFLKPQAVFDYKWFYLFWAATFMVASVPHLPWLKSFCEHRFNLYLGRISFAFYLIHGPLLWALGDRLYAATGFSRASHAMSLPGWLNKFPLPKTPPFGLEVAFLVPQLILIPVNLWFGEFLTTYVDDPVINFTRWLHTTAIGLEPAETLTDKKNDAPTDKKHDDNGVNGQPFGHGRNQIFSVSTKDKRYFPIKFGHLEAINPNIIPHPYLDDTWIIIAQQQVSSVQFTIWFAEISCPAILVDDVLECTEPPMTVPIAATFSTQCSDDFSFFRHSIGPHDARVGYGPKAPYIIYGSQSSYTCFGQWVQDFRMLYDWGFDLIDEFKRPTELQRPPPLQMIEKNWFLFWDPQGNTYIHYDVYPDRVFSKVELDGTAGPNLATLSYASDRECMDKYIPALGAELESVHQATNSLSITLCSRRDSSCKPDASNTFIMSIFQHKSYYWFHSTYEPYVMLFRESSPFELHAISERPLWIHGRGKWRGHADAKLTEEEIGNTTEMVYVTSINWKERERRYHGFIDDVVFLAFGIEDQRTAGIDVVAGELVKELGICVH
;
A
#
# COMPACT_ATOMS: atom_id res chain seq x y z
N MET A 1 -0.07 2.23 3.17
CA MET A 1 -0.48 3.34 4.06
C MET A 1 -1.54 2.85 5.03
N PRO A 2 -1.46 3.21 6.31
CA PRO A 2 -2.60 3.22 7.22
C PRO A 2 -3.69 4.17 6.67
N PRO A 3 -4.97 4.06 7.11
CA PRO A 3 -6.01 5.00 6.72
C PRO A 3 -5.62 6.46 7.03
N ARG A 4 -6.14 7.37 6.20
CA ARG A 4 -5.68 8.76 6.01
C ARG A 4 -6.10 9.72 7.14
N SER A 5 -6.30 9.19 8.33
CA SER A 5 -6.67 9.90 9.56
C SER A 5 -6.23 9.17 10.84
N GLU A 6 -5.40 8.12 10.74
CA GLU A 6 -4.58 7.72 11.90
C GLU A 6 -3.55 8.82 12.17
N GLY A 7 -3.99 9.88 12.84
CA GLY A 7 -3.12 10.88 13.41
C GLY A 7 -2.16 10.16 14.34
N LEU A 8 -0.87 10.43 14.17
CA LEU A 8 0.18 10.05 15.12
C LEU A 8 -0.17 10.42 16.58
N LEU A 9 -1.17 11.27 16.78
CA LEU A 9 -1.92 11.52 18.01
C LEU A 9 -2.42 10.26 18.75
N GLU A 10 -2.60 9.10 18.10
CA GLU A 10 -3.22 7.89 18.72
C GLU A 10 -2.23 6.90 19.36
N LYS A 11 -0.92 7.14 19.29
CA LYS A 11 0.09 6.26 19.89
C LYS A 11 0.54 6.75 21.27
N SER A 12 -0.34 6.70 22.27
CA SER A 12 0.06 6.85 23.68
C SER A 12 0.19 5.47 24.33
N GLY A 13 1.43 5.02 24.52
CA GLY A 13 1.68 3.78 25.26
C GLY A 13 3.00 3.10 24.90
N TRP A 14 4.12 3.73 25.22
CA TRP A 14 5.41 3.04 25.27
C TRP A 14 6.04 3.27 26.65
N GLU A 15 6.00 2.24 27.50
CA GLU A 15 6.86 2.17 28.66
C GLU A 15 8.33 2.06 28.23
N PRO A 16 9.28 2.66 28.97
CA PRO A 16 10.70 2.62 28.62
C PRO A 16 11.26 1.20 28.80
N ALA A 17 11.67 0.59 27.67
CA ALA A 17 12.30 -0.73 27.65
C ALA A 17 13.61 -0.74 28.46
N LYS A 18 13.67 -1.57 29.50
CA LYS A 18 14.91 -1.90 30.21
C LYS A 18 15.84 -2.71 29.31
N HIS A 19 17.04 -2.19 29.09
CA HIS A 19 18.13 -2.82 28.34
C HIS A 19 18.63 -4.11 29.02
N ASP A 20 18.30 -5.27 28.47
CA ASP A 20 18.99 -6.55 28.77
C ASP A 20 19.83 -7.01 27.57
N SER A 21 21.05 -6.49 27.52
CA SER A 21 22.06 -6.69 26.46
C SER A 21 22.52 -8.15 26.27
N VAL A 22 22.20 -9.04 27.22
CA VAL A 22 22.63 -10.45 27.19
C VAL A 22 21.70 -11.34 26.35
N ARG A 23 20.39 -11.03 26.27
CA ARG A 23 19.45 -11.80 25.43
C ARG A 23 19.62 -11.49 23.93
N LEU A 24 20.03 -10.27 23.58
CA LEU A 24 20.26 -9.86 22.19
C LEU A 24 21.41 -10.66 21.56
N ALA A 25 22.49 -10.90 22.31
CA ALA A 25 23.65 -11.67 21.86
C ALA A 25 23.29 -13.15 21.57
N VAL A 26 22.46 -13.76 22.42
CA VAL A 26 21.99 -15.15 22.22
C VAL A 26 21.00 -15.27 21.06
N SER A 27 20.17 -14.24 20.83
CA SER A 27 19.24 -14.20 19.68
C SER A 27 19.97 -14.07 18.34
N ASN A 28 21.06 -13.30 18.31
CA ASN A 28 21.88 -13.11 17.12
C ASN A 28 22.64 -14.39 16.74
N LEU A 29 23.06 -15.21 17.72
CA LEU A 29 23.71 -16.50 17.46
C LEU A 29 22.74 -17.58 16.93
N ARG A 30 21.46 -17.55 17.36
CA ARG A 30 20.39 -18.43 16.82
C ARG A 30 19.89 -18.01 15.44
N ARG A 31 20.02 -16.74 15.07
CA ARG A 31 19.71 -16.25 13.71
C ARG A 31 20.63 -16.90 12.67
N SER A 32 21.91 -17.16 13.00
CA SER A 32 22.96 -17.76 12.16
C SER A 32 22.57 -19.05 11.42
N THR A 33 21.84 -19.96 12.08
CA THR A 33 21.52 -21.29 11.51
C THR A 33 20.27 -21.29 10.61
N ASN A 34 19.48 -20.21 10.63
CA ASN A 34 18.37 -19.97 9.69
C ASN A 34 18.82 -19.24 8.40
N PHE A 35 20.09 -18.86 8.27
CA PHE A 35 20.64 -18.12 7.12
C PHE A 35 20.94 -18.98 5.88
N LEU A 36 21.10 -20.30 6.02
CA LEU A 36 21.49 -21.19 4.91
C LEU A 36 20.31 -21.89 4.22
N ARG A 37 19.07 -21.70 4.69
CA ARG A 37 17.89 -22.36 4.09
C ARG A 37 17.26 -21.49 2.98
N PRO A 38 17.17 -21.99 1.73
CA PRO A 38 16.39 -21.36 0.66
C PRO A 38 14.96 -21.05 1.11
N TRP A 39 14.39 -19.94 0.65
CA TRP A 39 13.07 -19.45 1.09
C TRP A 39 11.94 -20.50 0.92
N PHE A 40 12.02 -21.36 -0.10
CA PHE A 40 11.03 -22.43 -0.33
C PHE A 40 11.12 -23.61 0.66
N LEU A 41 12.22 -23.76 1.41
CA LEU A 41 12.41 -24.78 2.46
C LEU A 41 12.15 -24.23 3.88
N LYS A 42 11.93 -22.91 4.02
CA LYS A 42 11.46 -22.34 5.28
C LYS A 42 9.99 -22.74 5.44
N LYS A 43 9.67 -23.52 6.50
CA LYS A 43 8.28 -23.70 6.98
C LYS A 43 7.75 -22.32 7.38
N THR A 44 7.18 -21.58 6.43
CA THR A 44 6.35 -20.42 6.73
C THR A 44 5.03 -20.95 7.26
N PRO A 45 4.43 -20.34 8.31
CA PRO A 45 3.03 -20.60 8.62
C PRO A 45 2.22 -20.42 7.34
N THR A 46 1.29 -21.33 7.08
CA THR A 46 0.41 -21.31 5.91
C THR A 46 -0.56 -20.12 6.00
N HIS A 47 -0.07 -18.91 5.80
CA HIS A 47 -0.91 -17.76 5.50
C HIS A 47 -1.27 -17.82 4.02
N ASN A 48 -2.56 -17.93 3.72
CA ASN A 48 -3.10 -17.80 2.37
C ASN A 48 -2.95 -16.36 1.87
N THR A 49 -1.73 -15.97 1.50
CA THR A 49 -1.46 -14.66 0.91
C THR A 49 -2.06 -14.65 -0.50
N LYS A 50 -3.24 -14.05 -0.70
CA LYS A 50 -3.86 -13.92 -2.03
C LYS A 50 -2.84 -13.26 -2.97
N LEU A 51 -2.68 -13.75 -4.19
CA LEU A 51 -1.67 -13.23 -5.13
C LEU A 51 -2.08 -11.86 -5.69
N ARG A 52 -1.11 -10.99 -6.03
CA ARG A 52 -1.42 -9.67 -6.65
C ARG A 52 -1.98 -9.94 -8.06
N ARG A 53 -2.81 -9.04 -8.62
CA ARG A 53 -3.38 -9.23 -9.97
C ARG A 53 -2.30 -9.46 -11.03
N THR A 54 -1.15 -8.80 -10.88
CA THR A 54 0.00 -8.90 -11.77
C THR A 54 1.03 -9.95 -11.33
N ALA A 55 0.72 -10.82 -10.35
CA ALA A 55 1.66 -11.83 -9.86
C ALA A 55 2.07 -12.82 -10.96
N TYR A 56 1.20 -13.07 -11.94
CA TYR A 56 1.56 -13.86 -13.12
C TYR A 56 2.73 -13.25 -13.93
N LEU A 57 2.90 -11.92 -13.93
CA LEU A 57 4.05 -11.26 -14.60
C LEU A 57 5.36 -11.54 -13.87
N ASP A 58 5.33 -11.60 -12.52
CA ASP A 58 6.48 -12.01 -11.72
C ASP A 58 6.85 -13.47 -11.99
N GLY A 59 5.85 -14.36 -12.04
CA GLY A 59 6.04 -15.76 -12.40
C GLY A 59 6.59 -15.97 -13.81
N LEU A 60 6.02 -15.27 -14.80
CA LEU A 60 6.47 -15.30 -16.18
C LEU A 60 7.91 -14.80 -16.32
N ARG A 61 8.27 -13.73 -15.60
CA ARG A 61 9.65 -13.23 -15.49
C ARG A 61 10.59 -14.28 -14.90
N GLY A 62 10.15 -15.02 -13.87
CA GLY A 62 10.92 -16.12 -13.29
C GLY A 62 11.22 -17.23 -14.29
N VAL A 63 10.20 -17.68 -15.03
CA VAL A 63 10.34 -18.72 -16.07
C VAL A 63 11.24 -18.25 -17.22
N ALA A 64 11.07 -17.01 -17.68
CA ALA A 64 11.92 -16.41 -18.71
C ALA A 64 13.39 -16.39 -18.27
N CYS A 65 13.67 -16.10 -16.99
CA CYS A 65 15.04 -16.10 -16.47
C CYS A 65 15.68 -17.50 -16.47
N LEU A 66 14.88 -18.54 -16.17
CA LEU A 66 15.35 -19.93 -16.27
C LEU A 66 15.62 -20.34 -17.72
N ILE A 67 14.84 -19.86 -18.69
CA ILE A 67 15.10 -20.07 -20.12
C ILE A 67 16.42 -19.43 -20.55
N VAL A 68 16.71 -18.21 -20.08
CA VAL A 68 18.00 -17.54 -20.33
C VAL A 68 19.16 -18.35 -19.76
N TYR A 69 18.99 -18.88 -18.55
CA TYR A 69 19.98 -19.75 -17.91
C TYR A 69 20.28 -21.00 -18.74
N PHE A 70 19.24 -21.75 -19.13
CA PHE A 70 19.43 -22.93 -19.97
C PHE A 70 20.07 -22.58 -21.31
N GLY A 71 19.66 -21.48 -21.95
CA GLY A 71 20.28 -20.99 -23.18
C GLY A 71 21.79 -20.85 -23.09
N HIS A 72 22.29 -20.14 -22.09
CA HIS A 72 23.73 -19.96 -21.90
C HIS A 72 24.45 -21.25 -21.52
N HIS A 73 23.83 -22.11 -20.71
CA HIS A 73 24.41 -23.41 -20.34
C HIS A 73 24.50 -24.37 -21.53
N GLN A 74 23.49 -24.39 -22.42
CA GLN A 74 23.46 -25.20 -23.63
C GLN A 74 24.54 -24.74 -24.62
N LEU A 75 24.61 -23.42 -24.89
CA LEU A 75 25.65 -22.84 -25.75
C LEU A 75 27.05 -23.12 -25.20
N TRP A 76 27.23 -23.02 -23.88
CA TRP A 76 28.52 -23.27 -23.26
C TRP A 76 28.92 -24.77 -23.34
N ALA A 77 28.01 -25.68 -23.00
CA ALA A 77 28.32 -27.11 -22.90
C ALA A 77 28.61 -27.74 -24.26
N HIS A 78 28.07 -27.16 -25.33
CA HIS A 78 28.15 -27.74 -26.66
C HIS A 78 29.06 -26.96 -27.62
N ASP A 79 29.81 -25.98 -27.13
CA ASP A 79 30.72 -25.09 -27.88
C ASP A 79 31.55 -25.79 -28.98
N SER A 80 32.07 -27.01 -28.69
CA SER A 80 32.84 -27.81 -29.65
C SER A 80 32.04 -28.31 -30.87
N LYS A 81 30.71 -28.30 -30.81
CA LYS A 81 29.78 -28.67 -31.89
C LYS A 81 29.15 -27.46 -32.57
N HIS A 82 29.58 -26.24 -32.27
CA HIS A 82 28.96 -25.00 -32.79
C HIS A 82 27.44 -24.97 -32.52
N PRO A 83 27.03 -24.98 -31.25
CA PRO A 83 25.63 -25.18 -30.87
C PRO A 83 24.73 -24.07 -31.38
N GLU A 84 25.23 -22.87 -31.63
CA GLU A 84 24.53 -21.79 -32.31
C GLU A 84 24.03 -22.23 -33.70
N LYS A 85 24.80 -23.02 -34.45
CA LYS A 85 24.39 -23.54 -35.78
C LYS A 85 23.38 -24.67 -35.70
N ILE A 86 23.13 -25.22 -34.51
CA ILE A 86 22.19 -26.32 -34.29
C ILE A 86 20.91 -25.80 -33.64
N LEU A 87 21.08 -25.05 -32.55
CA LEU A 87 20.00 -24.55 -31.72
C LEU A 87 19.46 -23.21 -32.18
N GLU A 88 20.18 -22.42 -32.97
CA GLU A 88 19.72 -21.10 -33.42
C GLU A 88 19.36 -21.01 -34.91
N GLU A 89 19.63 -22.07 -35.67
CA GLU A 89 19.13 -22.26 -37.03
C GLU A 89 17.76 -22.95 -37.00
N GLY A 90 17.02 -22.89 -38.12
CA GLY A 90 15.69 -23.49 -38.17
C GLY A 90 15.72 -24.98 -38.45
N TYR A 91 14.75 -25.71 -37.91
CA TYR A 91 14.54 -27.13 -38.20
C TYR A 91 14.50 -27.42 -39.70
N GLY A 92 15.35 -28.33 -40.17
CA GLY A 92 15.46 -28.72 -41.59
C GLY A 92 16.32 -27.80 -42.45
N TYR A 93 16.87 -26.71 -41.90
CA TYR A 93 17.88 -25.91 -42.58
C TYR A 93 19.15 -26.74 -42.80
N GLU A 94 19.74 -26.66 -44.00
CA GLU A 94 20.86 -27.50 -44.44
C GLU A 94 20.66 -29.02 -44.21
N ARG A 95 19.40 -29.51 -44.28
CA ARG A 95 19.03 -30.92 -44.03
C ARG A 95 19.37 -31.42 -42.62
N ARG A 96 19.47 -30.53 -41.63
CA ARG A 96 19.69 -30.86 -40.22
C ARG A 96 18.37 -30.91 -39.46
N TYR A 97 18.11 -32.04 -38.79
CA TYR A 97 16.85 -32.30 -38.09
C TYR A 97 17.12 -32.61 -36.62
N TYR A 98 17.15 -31.58 -35.79
CA TYR A 98 17.32 -31.72 -34.35
C TYR A 98 16.00 -31.43 -33.65
N PHE A 99 15.62 -32.29 -32.70
CA PHE A 99 14.42 -32.09 -31.88
C PHE A 99 14.43 -30.72 -31.17
N ALA A 100 15.59 -30.34 -30.62
CA ALA A 100 15.79 -29.04 -29.95
C ALA A 100 15.71 -27.82 -30.88
N ALA A 101 15.72 -28.00 -32.21
CA ALA A 101 15.60 -26.90 -33.19
C ALA A 101 14.14 -26.66 -33.65
N PHE A 102 13.19 -27.49 -33.21
CA PHE A 102 11.78 -27.33 -33.57
C PHE A 102 11.21 -26.04 -32.96
N PRO A 103 10.50 -25.16 -33.68
CA PRO A 103 10.21 -23.78 -33.23
C PRO A 103 9.63 -23.66 -31.81
N VAL A 104 8.64 -24.47 -31.46
CA VAL A 104 8.03 -24.43 -30.11
C VAL A 104 8.98 -24.97 -29.04
N VAL A 105 9.62 -26.12 -29.31
CA VAL A 105 10.50 -26.84 -28.38
C VAL A 105 11.78 -26.05 -28.11
N ARG A 106 12.31 -25.41 -29.16
CA ARG A 106 13.54 -24.63 -29.14
C ARG A 106 13.56 -23.57 -28.06
N ASN A 107 12.41 -22.98 -27.73
CA ASN A 107 12.32 -21.98 -26.66
C ASN A 107 12.87 -22.50 -25.32
N LEU A 108 12.79 -23.80 -25.04
CA LEU A 108 13.32 -24.40 -23.81
C LEU A 108 14.84 -24.61 -23.82
N PHE A 109 15.47 -24.61 -25.01
CA PHE A 109 16.90 -24.88 -25.19
C PHE A 109 17.70 -23.61 -25.51
N SER A 110 17.21 -22.77 -26.43
CA SER A 110 17.90 -21.56 -26.91
C SER A 110 16.98 -20.33 -26.97
N GLY A 111 15.88 -20.33 -26.22
CA GLY A 111 14.90 -19.23 -26.17
C GLY A 111 15.36 -17.97 -25.43
N GLY A 112 16.66 -17.76 -25.23
CA GLY A 112 17.18 -16.62 -24.45
C GLY A 112 16.76 -15.26 -24.99
N HIS A 113 16.82 -15.05 -26.31
CA HIS A 113 16.36 -13.80 -26.93
C HIS A 113 14.85 -13.58 -26.82
N PHE A 114 14.05 -14.66 -26.87
CA PHE A 114 12.62 -14.59 -26.65
C PHE A 114 12.30 -14.20 -25.20
N ALA A 115 12.96 -14.83 -24.23
CA ALA A 115 12.84 -14.49 -22.82
C ALA A 115 13.23 -13.03 -22.52
N VAL A 116 14.30 -12.52 -23.12
CA VAL A 116 14.69 -11.09 -22.99
C VAL A 116 13.64 -10.17 -23.62
N SER A 117 13.02 -10.55 -24.74
CA SER A 117 11.94 -9.78 -25.35
C SER A 117 10.70 -9.74 -24.46
N VAL A 118 10.38 -10.85 -23.78
CA VAL A 118 9.34 -10.90 -22.74
C VAL A 118 9.68 -9.97 -21.58
N PHE A 119 10.94 -9.90 -21.13
CA PHE A 119 11.36 -8.92 -20.12
C PHE A 119 11.09 -7.48 -20.56
N PHE A 120 11.41 -7.10 -21.80
CA PHE A 120 11.18 -5.74 -22.30
C PHE A 120 9.69 -5.36 -22.30
N VAL A 121 8.80 -6.27 -22.71
CA VAL A 121 7.34 -6.03 -22.65
C VAL A 121 6.85 -5.95 -21.20
N ILE A 122 7.30 -6.86 -20.32
CA ILE A 122 6.95 -6.82 -18.89
C ILE A 122 7.45 -5.52 -18.23
N SER A 123 8.67 -5.09 -18.55
CA SER A 123 9.26 -3.85 -18.04
C SER A 123 8.44 -2.64 -18.50
N GLY A 124 8.05 -2.57 -19.77
CA GLY A 124 7.15 -1.52 -20.28
C GLY A 124 5.81 -1.48 -19.52
N TYR A 125 5.18 -2.64 -19.31
CA TYR A 125 3.94 -2.77 -18.55
C TYR A 125 4.11 -2.31 -17.10
N ALA A 126 5.13 -2.81 -16.40
CA ALA A 126 5.35 -2.52 -14.99
C ALA A 126 5.70 -1.06 -14.71
N LEU A 127 6.48 -0.43 -15.62
CA LEU A 127 6.84 0.99 -15.53
C LEU A 127 5.64 1.90 -15.78
N ALA A 128 4.70 1.49 -16.64
CA ALA A 128 3.53 2.28 -16.99
C ALA A 128 2.36 2.14 -16.00
N ALA A 129 2.29 1.05 -15.23
CA ALA A 129 1.14 0.74 -14.38
C ALA A 129 0.74 1.86 -13.40
N LYS A 130 1.66 2.36 -12.58
CA LYS A 130 1.35 3.42 -11.61
C LYS A 130 1.15 4.79 -12.29
N PRO A 131 2.00 5.23 -13.23
CA PRO A 131 1.77 6.47 -13.98
C PRO A 131 0.44 6.49 -14.73
N LEU A 132 0.06 5.42 -15.44
CA LEU A 132 -1.21 5.36 -16.17
C LEU A 132 -2.42 5.38 -15.24
N GLN A 133 -2.36 4.72 -14.07
CA GLN A 133 -3.40 4.85 -13.04
C GLN A 133 -3.59 6.32 -12.63
N LEU A 134 -2.49 7.04 -12.38
CA LEU A 134 -2.55 8.46 -11.99
C LEU A 134 -3.02 9.37 -13.16
N ILE A 135 -2.64 9.06 -14.40
CA ILE A 135 -3.11 9.76 -15.60
C ILE A 135 -4.62 9.57 -15.79
N GLN A 136 -5.12 8.34 -15.64
CA GLN A 136 -6.56 8.04 -15.77
C GLN A 136 -7.37 8.67 -14.63
N ALA A 137 -6.84 8.67 -13.40
CA ALA A 137 -7.41 9.34 -12.23
C ALA A 137 -7.25 10.87 -12.23
N ARG A 138 -6.61 11.45 -13.26
CA ARG A 138 -6.31 12.90 -13.40
C ARG A 138 -5.49 13.51 -12.23
N GLN A 139 -4.70 12.69 -11.53
CA GLN A 139 -3.85 13.11 -10.41
C GLN A 139 -2.44 13.51 -10.92
N TYR A 140 -2.34 14.64 -11.63
CA TYR A 140 -1.11 15.05 -12.32
C TYR A 140 0.06 15.45 -11.40
N GLU A 141 -0.20 15.94 -10.20
CA GLU A 141 0.85 16.27 -9.23
C GLU A 141 1.50 15.00 -8.68
N ALA A 142 0.68 14.04 -8.24
CA ALA A 142 1.16 12.72 -7.82
C ALA A 142 1.88 11.97 -8.96
N LEU A 143 1.47 12.19 -10.22
CA LEU A 143 2.17 11.67 -11.39
C LEU A 143 3.58 12.27 -11.50
N ASN A 144 3.73 13.59 -11.36
CA ASN A 144 5.04 14.25 -11.40
C ASN A 144 5.97 13.74 -10.29
N ASP A 145 5.47 13.62 -9.05
CA ASP A 145 6.22 13.07 -7.92
C ASP A 145 6.65 11.61 -8.19
N ASN A 146 5.72 10.79 -8.68
CA ASN A 146 6.00 9.40 -9.00
C ASN A 146 7.07 9.27 -10.10
N MET A 147 6.95 10.07 -11.16
CA MET A 147 7.84 10.05 -12.32
C MET A 147 9.24 10.56 -11.98
N GLY A 148 9.36 11.66 -11.25
CA GLY A 148 10.66 12.18 -10.79
C GLY A 148 11.40 11.17 -9.93
N SER A 149 10.67 10.55 -8.99
CA SER A 149 11.21 9.53 -8.10
C SER A 149 11.58 8.22 -8.82
N ALA A 150 10.76 7.78 -9.78
CA ALA A 150 11.01 6.58 -10.57
C ALA A 150 12.21 6.74 -11.50
N LEU A 151 12.34 7.90 -12.16
CA LEU A 151 13.45 8.22 -13.06
C LEU A 151 14.78 8.30 -12.30
N PHE A 152 14.83 9.05 -11.19
CA PHE A 152 16.05 9.22 -10.38
C PHE A 152 16.64 7.87 -9.93
N ARG A 153 15.79 6.97 -9.43
CA ARG A 153 16.24 5.69 -8.88
C ARG A 153 16.57 4.64 -9.93
N ARG A 154 16.01 4.73 -11.15
CA ARG A 154 16.07 3.64 -12.15
C ARG A 154 17.51 3.34 -12.57
N TRP A 155 18.33 4.36 -12.81
CA TRP A 155 19.73 4.16 -13.20
C TRP A 155 20.49 3.42 -12.09
N LEU A 156 20.39 3.90 -10.85
CA LEU A 156 21.08 3.31 -9.70
C LEU A 156 20.64 1.86 -9.43
N ARG A 157 19.33 1.57 -9.48
CA ARG A 157 18.79 0.22 -9.26
C ARG A 157 19.26 -0.79 -10.29
N LEU A 158 19.42 -0.39 -11.55
CA LEU A 158 19.90 -1.29 -12.61
C LEU A 158 21.42 -1.50 -12.55
N TYR A 159 22.19 -0.43 -12.32
CA TYR A 159 23.64 -0.49 -12.48
C TYR A 159 24.42 -0.84 -11.21
N ILE A 160 23.93 -0.53 -10.00
CA ILE A 160 24.65 -0.90 -8.75
C ILE A 160 24.79 -2.43 -8.61
N PRO A 161 23.73 -3.25 -8.82
CA PRO A 161 23.88 -4.71 -8.75
C PRO A 161 24.81 -5.28 -9.83
N VAL A 162 24.86 -4.65 -11.02
CA VAL A 162 25.84 -4.99 -12.07
C VAL A 162 27.27 -4.68 -11.61
N LEU A 163 27.49 -3.53 -10.98
CA LEU A 163 28.79 -3.18 -10.39
C LEU A 163 29.22 -4.22 -9.35
N CYS A 164 28.35 -4.57 -8.40
CA CYS A 164 28.66 -5.53 -7.35
C CYS A 164 28.98 -6.93 -7.92
N SER A 165 28.18 -7.45 -8.85
CA SER A 165 28.38 -8.79 -9.42
C SER A 165 29.63 -8.88 -10.31
N THR A 166 29.91 -7.85 -11.10
CA THR A 166 31.12 -7.82 -11.95
C THR A 166 32.38 -7.51 -11.16
N PHE A 167 32.28 -6.71 -10.09
CA PHE A 167 33.38 -6.50 -9.14
C PHE A 167 33.73 -7.77 -8.36
N LEU A 168 32.72 -8.57 -8.00
CA LEU A 168 32.97 -9.90 -7.44
C LEU A 168 33.71 -10.79 -8.45
N THR A 169 33.25 -10.79 -9.71
CA THR A 169 33.86 -11.60 -10.78
C THR A 169 35.32 -11.24 -11.01
N LEU A 170 35.67 -9.95 -11.04
CA LEU A 170 37.07 -9.53 -11.22
C LEU A 170 37.94 -9.83 -9.98
N SER A 171 37.36 -9.75 -8.77
CA SER A 171 38.05 -10.09 -7.52
C SER A 171 38.33 -11.59 -7.40
N LEU A 172 37.40 -12.45 -7.85
CA LEU A 172 37.55 -13.90 -7.77
C LEU A 172 38.82 -14.41 -8.47
N TRP A 173 39.20 -13.79 -9.58
CA TRP A 173 40.45 -14.09 -10.26
C TRP A 173 41.67 -13.66 -9.43
N HIS A 174 41.74 -12.39 -9.01
CA HIS A 174 42.94 -11.84 -8.37
C HIS A 174 43.16 -12.32 -6.93
N VAL A 175 42.11 -12.74 -6.22
CA VAL A 175 42.19 -13.21 -4.83
C VAL A 175 42.29 -14.73 -4.75
N PHE A 176 41.51 -15.46 -5.57
CA PHE A 176 41.38 -16.92 -5.46
C PHE A 176 41.92 -17.69 -6.67
N GLY A 177 42.39 -17.00 -7.71
CA GLY A 177 42.89 -17.64 -8.93
C GLY A 177 41.80 -18.34 -9.75
N ILE A 178 40.53 -18.02 -9.52
CA ILE A 178 39.41 -18.67 -10.22
C ILE A 178 39.20 -17.98 -11.57
N SER A 179 39.55 -18.68 -12.65
CA SER A 179 39.38 -18.22 -14.03
C SER A 179 37.92 -17.89 -14.37
N ALA A 180 37.71 -16.74 -14.98
CA ALA A 180 36.47 -16.32 -15.62
C ALA A 180 36.71 -16.06 -17.12
N ASN A 181 35.65 -15.89 -17.92
CA ASN A 181 35.75 -15.69 -19.37
C ASN A 181 36.09 -14.24 -19.75
N TYR A 182 37.25 -13.76 -19.28
CA TYR A 182 37.87 -12.52 -19.73
C TYR A 182 39.39 -12.63 -19.61
N VAL A 183 40.12 -11.79 -20.32
CA VAL A 183 41.58 -11.74 -20.23
C VAL A 183 42.00 -10.83 -19.06
N PRO A 184 42.55 -11.38 -17.97
CA PRO A 184 42.93 -10.60 -16.81
C PRO A 184 44.21 -9.80 -17.05
N GLN A 185 44.31 -8.67 -16.38
CA GLN A 185 45.45 -7.77 -16.35
C GLN A 185 46.51 -8.28 -15.37
N LYS A 186 47.75 -7.82 -15.59
CA LYS A 186 48.89 -8.22 -14.77
C LYS A 186 48.77 -7.80 -13.30
N THR A 187 48.06 -6.72 -13.01
CA THR A 187 47.92 -6.18 -11.65
C THR A 187 46.46 -5.85 -11.34
N TYR A 188 46.07 -6.02 -10.07
CA TYR A 188 44.69 -5.78 -9.61
C TYR A 188 44.22 -4.35 -9.88
N TRP A 189 45.09 -3.36 -9.66
CA TRP A 189 44.77 -1.96 -9.96
C TRP A 189 44.49 -1.71 -11.44
N LYS A 190 45.28 -2.32 -12.35
CA LYS A 190 45.03 -2.20 -13.80
C LYS A 190 43.72 -2.85 -14.20
N GLU A 191 43.33 -3.93 -13.53
CA GLU A 191 42.02 -4.57 -13.72
C GLU A 191 40.89 -3.62 -13.30
N ILE A 192 40.98 -3.00 -12.11
CA ILE A 192 39.97 -2.04 -11.63
C ILE A 192 39.84 -0.85 -12.58
N VAL A 193 40.96 -0.31 -13.08
CA VAL A 193 40.95 0.80 -14.04
C VAL A 193 40.28 0.39 -15.35
N LYS A 194 40.62 -0.79 -15.89
CA LYS A 194 39.98 -1.32 -17.12
C LYS A 194 38.48 -1.52 -16.91
N TRP A 195 38.10 -2.15 -15.81
CA TRP A 195 36.70 -2.36 -15.42
C TRP A 195 35.92 -1.05 -15.33
N TYR A 196 36.46 -0.04 -14.67
CA TYR A 196 35.83 1.28 -14.57
C TYR A 196 35.67 1.95 -15.94
N VAL A 197 36.70 1.91 -16.80
CA VAL A 197 36.63 2.51 -18.15
C VAL A 197 35.57 1.83 -19.01
N GLU A 198 35.54 0.49 -19.00
CA GLU A 198 34.51 -0.27 -19.71
C GLU A 198 33.12 0.01 -19.15
N PHE A 199 32.95 0.00 -17.81
CA PHE A 199 31.67 0.26 -17.16
C PHE A 199 31.14 1.68 -17.43
N LYS A 200 32.00 2.70 -17.38
CA LYS A 200 31.63 4.08 -17.68
C LYS A 200 31.06 4.20 -19.10
N ASN A 201 31.72 3.59 -20.07
CA ASN A 201 31.26 3.60 -21.46
C ASN A 201 29.99 2.76 -21.63
N PHE A 202 29.89 1.62 -20.94
CA PHE A 202 28.74 0.72 -20.96
C PHE A 202 27.47 1.36 -20.38
N SER A 203 27.60 2.09 -19.28
CA SER A 203 26.48 2.73 -18.57
C SER A 203 26.03 4.07 -19.18
N PHE A 204 26.75 4.58 -20.17
CA PHE A 204 26.42 5.85 -20.84
C PHE A 204 25.23 5.70 -21.79
N VAL A 205 24.14 6.41 -21.49
CA VAL A 205 22.86 6.26 -22.19
C VAL A 205 22.91 6.67 -23.66
N PHE A 206 23.65 7.72 -24.03
CA PHE A 206 23.73 8.24 -25.39
C PHE A 206 24.88 7.63 -26.22
N ARG A 207 25.34 6.44 -25.85
CA ARG A 207 26.37 5.73 -26.59
C ARG A 207 25.86 5.33 -27.99
N ASN A 208 26.47 5.90 -29.03
CA ASN A 208 26.13 5.67 -30.45
C ASN A 208 27.06 4.68 -31.17
N GLY A 209 27.92 3.93 -30.46
CA GLY A 209 28.81 2.94 -31.07
C GLY A 209 29.80 2.24 -30.12
N GLY A 210 30.60 1.32 -30.68
CA GLY A 210 31.61 0.52 -29.97
C GLY A 210 31.10 -0.84 -29.49
N ASN A 211 31.94 -1.58 -28.76
CA ASN A 211 31.60 -2.93 -28.27
C ASN A 211 30.39 -2.91 -27.30
N PRO A 212 29.23 -3.52 -27.66
CA PRO A 212 28.06 -3.52 -26.79
C PRO A 212 28.22 -4.45 -25.56
N TRP A 213 29.23 -5.32 -25.58
CA TRP A 213 29.48 -6.31 -24.53
C TRP A 213 30.33 -5.71 -23.41
N PHE A 214 30.05 -6.15 -22.18
CA PHE A 214 30.88 -5.86 -21.02
C PHE A 214 31.77 -7.07 -20.73
N SER A 215 33.10 -6.89 -20.72
CA SER A 215 34.03 -8.04 -20.70
C SER A 215 33.87 -8.92 -19.46
N TYR A 216 33.51 -8.33 -18.33
CA TYR A 216 33.34 -9.04 -17.06
C TYR A 216 32.04 -9.84 -16.98
N SER A 217 31.07 -9.55 -17.86
CA SER A 217 29.77 -10.22 -17.90
C SER A 217 29.05 -9.88 -19.22
N PHE A 218 29.24 -10.71 -20.26
CA PHE A 218 28.74 -10.38 -21.60
C PHE A 218 27.20 -10.38 -21.68
N HIS A 219 26.52 -11.22 -20.91
CA HIS A 219 25.07 -11.35 -20.98
C HIS A 219 24.35 -10.10 -20.46
N VAL A 220 24.98 -9.22 -19.68
CA VAL A 220 24.32 -8.00 -19.15
C VAL A 220 24.06 -6.90 -20.20
N TRP A 221 24.36 -7.13 -21.48
CA TRP A 221 24.11 -6.20 -22.59
C TRP A 221 22.68 -5.64 -22.66
N SER A 222 21.70 -6.38 -22.13
CA SER A 222 20.30 -5.95 -22.07
C SER A 222 20.05 -4.80 -21.08
N ILE A 223 20.93 -4.58 -20.09
CA ILE A 223 20.74 -3.57 -19.03
C ILE A 223 20.74 -2.13 -19.58
N PRO A 224 21.68 -1.73 -20.46
CA PRO A 224 21.60 -0.44 -21.15
C PRO A 224 20.32 -0.28 -22.00
N VAL A 225 19.86 -1.37 -22.64
CA VAL A 225 18.62 -1.36 -23.42
C VAL A 225 17.41 -1.17 -22.50
N GLU A 226 17.37 -1.86 -21.36
CA GLU A 226 16.37 -1.68 -20.29
C GLU A 226 16.30 -0.24 -19.80
N PHE A 227 17.44 0.40 -19.56
CA PHE A 227 17.46 1.80 -19.13
C PHE A 227 16.94 2.73 -20.23
N ARG A 228 17.40 2.58 -21.48
CA ARG A 228 16.92 3.40 -22.61
C ARG A 228 15.42 3.20 -22.87
N GLY A 229 14.93 1.97 -22.83
CA GLY A 229 13.51 1.64 -22.96
C GLY A 229 12.67 2.28 -21.85
N SER A 230 13.18 2.28 -20.62
CA SER A 230 12.53 2.97 -19.48
C SER A 230 12.37 4.47 -19.74
N LEU A 231 13.39 5.13 -20.29
CA LEU A 231 13.33 6.57 -20.63
C LEU A 231 12.30 6.87 -21.72
N VAL A 232 12.19 6.01 -22.74
CA VAL A 232 11.17 6.15 -23.79
C VAL A 232 9.76 6.06 -23.22
N VAL A 233 9.51 5.08 -22.32
CA VAL A 233 8.22 4.94 -21.63
C VAL A 233 7.93 6.17 -20.77
N TYR A 234 8.89 6.62 -19.96
CA TYR A 234 8.70 7.81 -19.12
C TYR A 234 8.43 9.07 -19.93
N ALA A 235 9.15 9.27 -21.04
CA ALA A 235 8.92 10.40 -21.94
C ALA A 235 7.55 10.34 -22.61
N ALA A 236 7.12 9.14 -23.07
CA ALA A 236 5.80 8.94 -23.66
C ALA A 236 4.68 9.21 -22.65
N LEU A 237 4.78 8.68 -21.43
CA LEU A 237 3.79 8.90 -20.36
C LEU A 237 3.65 10.38 -19.99
N MET A 238 4.78 11.10 -19.87
CA MET A 238 4.75 12.54 -19.59
C MET A 238 4.17 13.33 -20.77
N GLY A 239 4.63 13.06 -21.99
CA GLY A 239 4.18 13.75 -23.19
C GLY A 239 2.70 13.52 -23.51
N LEU A 240 2.17 12.33 -23.16
CA LEU A 240 0.77 11.96 -23.39
C LEU A 240 -0.11 12.10 -22.15
N SER A 241 0.42 12.57 -21.01
CA SER A 241 -0.31 12.67 -19.73
C SER A 241 -1.59 13.50 -19.81
N ARG A 242 -1.62 14.54 -20.65
CA ARG A 242 -2.76 15.44 -20.86
C ARG A 242 -3.61 15.09 -22.08
N ALA A 243 -3.23 14.07 -22.85
CA ALA A 243 -3.98 13.65 -24.02
C ALA A 243 -5.31 13.01 -23.62
N ARG A 244 -6.36 13.24 -24.43
CA ARG A 244 -7.62 12.48 -24.30
C ARG A 244 -7.30 10.99 -24.50
N LYS A 245 -8.02 10.11 -23.82
CA LYS A 245 -7.86 8.64 -23.88
C LYS A 245 -7.63 8.10 -25.30
N ASN A 246 -8.53 8.38 -26.24
CA ASN A 246 -8.39 7.86 -27.62
C ASN A 246 -7.17 8.46 -28.34
N ALA A 247 -6.87 9.74 -28.11
CA ALA A 247 -5.68 10.38 -28.67
C ALA A 247 -4.40 9.74 -28.11
N ARG A 248 -4.36 9.45 -26.80
CA ARG A 248 -3.26 8.73 -26.16
C ARG A 248 -3.06 7.35 -26.80
N LEU A 249 -4.10 6.52 -26.88
CA LEU A 249 -4.00 5.19 -27.49
C LEU A 249 -3.50 5.25 -28.95
N TRP A 250 -3.99 6.20 -29.76
CA TRP A 250 -3.50 6.39 -31.12
C TRP A 250 -2.04 6.84 -31.16
N CYS A 251 -1.62 7.74 -30.26
CA CYS A 251 -0.23 8.14 -30.14
C CYS A 251 0.68 6.97 -29.72
N GLU A 252 0.24 6.12 -28.79
CA GLU A 252 1.00 4.92 -28.39
C GLU A 252 1.17 3.96 -29.57
N VAL A 253 0.09 3.67 -30.31
CA VAL A 253 0.14 2.87 -31.54
C VAL A 253 1.04 3.51 -32.59
N ALA A 254 0.97 4.83 -32.78
CA ALA A 254 1.81 5.56 -33.73
C ALA A 254 3.30 5.48 -33.35
N LEU A 255 3.63 5.57 -32.05
CA LEU A 255 5.01 5.42 -31.57
C LEU A 255 5.52 4.00 -31.75
N ILE A 256 4.70 2.98 -31.45
CA ILE A 256 5.06 1.57 -31.71
C ILE A 256 5.29 1.36 -33.21
N TYR A 257 4.40 1.90 -34.05
CA TYR A 257 4.56 1.82 -35.50
C TYR A 257 5.84 2.52 -35.98
N TYR A 258 6.13 3.71 -35.46
CA TYR A 258 7.35 4.46 -35.77
C TYR A 258 8.62 3.68 -35.42
N PHE A 259 8.71 3.12 -34.21
CA PHE A 259 9.88 2.37 -33.77
C PHE A 259 10.01 0.97 -34.40
N MET A 260 8.94 0.41 -34.97
CA MET A 260 8.97 -0.91 -35.61
C MET A 260 9.12 -0.83 -37.14
N PHE A 261 8.48 0.15 -37.77
CA PHE A 261 8.35 0.21 -39.23
C PHE A 261 9.14 1.36 -39.87
N ILE A 262 9.49 2.40 -39.12
CA ILE A 262 10.17 3.60 -39.64
C ILE A 262 11.63 3.69 -39.19
N THR A 263 11.90 3.38 -37.92
CA THR A 263 13.26 3.42 -37.34
C THR A 263 13.69 2.06 -36.78
N ASP A 264 15.00 1.84 -36.62
CA ASP A 264 15.54 0.61 -36.01
C ASP A 264 15.36 0.64 -34.48
N GLY A 265 14.11 0.56 -34.03
CA GLY A 265 13.69 0.72 -32.63
C GLY A 265 12.90 -0.47 -32.09
N ALA A 266 13.12 -1.69 -32.62
CA ALA A 266 12.34 -2.86 -32.25
C ALA A 266 12.28 -3.09 -30.73
N HIS A 267 13.39 -2.88 -30.01
CA HIS A 267 13.43 -2.94 -28.56
C HIS A 267 12.49 -1.91 -27.91
N PHE A 268 12.53 -0.64 -28.33
CA PHE A 268 11.65 0.42 -27.80
C PHE A 268 10.18 0.15 -28.07
N SER A 269 9.87 -0.45 -29.23
CA SER A 269 8.52 -0.91 -29.56
C SER A 269 8.00 -1.93 -28.55
N MET A 270 8.86 -2.86 -28.06
CA MET A 270 8.47 -3.84 -27.03
C MET A 270 8.09 -3.15 -25.71
N PHE A 271 8.85 -2.15 -25.27
CA PHE A 271 8.52 -1.37 -24.07
C PHE A 271 7.21 -0.59 -24.23
N LEU A 272 7.03 0.09 -25.37
CA LEU A 272 5.80 0.83 -25.66
C LEU A 272 4.58 -0.08 -25.80
N MET A 273 4.75 -1.30 -26.34
CA MET A 273 3.69 -2.29 -26.38
C MET A 273 3.32 -2.77 -24.98
N GLY A 274 4.30 -2.96 -24.08
CA GLY A 274 4.03 -3.21 -22.66
C GLY A 274 3.19 -2.10 -22.02
N MET A 275 3.52 -0.84 -22.30
CA MET A 275 2.75 0.33 -21.86
C MET A 275 1.32 0.31 -22.42
N LEU A 276 1.14 0.05 -23.73
CA LEU A 276 -0.16 -0.06 -24.38
C LEU A 276 -1.01 -1.19 -23.79
N LEU A 277 -0.44 -2.37 -23.56
CA LEU A 277 -1.12 -3.48 -22.89
C LEU A 277 -1.59 -3.08 -21.49
N CYS A 278 -0.77 -2.32 -20.76
CA CYS A 278 -1.14 -1.82 -19.45
C CYS A 278 -2.28 -0.78 -19.50
N ASP A 279 -2.28 0.15 -20.47
CA ASP A 279 -3.36 1.13 -20.62
C ASP A 279 -4.68 0.43 -20.97
N LEU A 280 -4.65 -0.53 -21.90
CA LEU A 280 -5.81 -1.35 -22.25
C LEU A 280 -6.34 -2.17 -21.07
N ASP A 281 -5.45 -2.80 -20.29
CA ASP A 281 -5.85 -3.56 -19.09
C ASP A 281 -6.51 -2.67 -18.04
N LEU A 282 -5.97 -1.48 -17.78
CA LEU A 282 -6.57 -0.51 -16.84
C LEU A 282 -7.93 -0.01 -17.33
N LEU A 283 -8.06 0.31 -18.62
CA LEU A 283 -9.34 0.68 -19.23
C LEU A 283 -10.37 -0.47 -19.15
N ALA A 284 -9.94 -1.72 -19.30
CA ALA A 284 -10.80 -2.89 -19.17
C ALA A 284 -11.41 -3.01 -17.76
N ILE A 285 -10.63 -2.69 -16.73
CA ILE A 285 -11.06 -2.74 -15.32
C ILE A 285 -12.07 -1.64 -15.02
N ASN A 286 -11.85 -0.45 -15.56
CA ASN A 286 -12.73 0.69 -15.36
C ASN A 286 -14.01 0.61 -16.23
N GLY A 287 -14.18 -0.44 -17.04
CA GLY A 287 -15.33 -0.59 -17.93
C GLY A 287 -15.30 0.37 -19.12
N GLU A 288 -14.12 0.86 -19.48
CA GLU A 288 -13.92 1.88 -20.51
C GLU A 288 -13.13 1.36 -21.72
N LEU A 289 -13.24 0.09 -22.11
CA LEU A 289 -12.59 -0.34 -23.35
C LEU A 289 -13.26 0.31 -24.58
N PRO A 290 -12.53 0.55 -25.69
CA PRO A 290 -13.16 0.90 -26.96
C PRO A 290 -14.22 -0.15 -27.37
N GLN A 291 -15.35 0.30 -27.92
CA GLN A 291 -16.55 -0.54 -28.13
C GLN A 291 -16.28 -1.85 -28.87
N TRP A 292 -15.43 -1.80 -29.91
CA TRP A 292 -15.07 -2.97 -30.73
C TRP A 292 -14.40 -4.11 -29.96
N PHE A 293 -13.77 -3.84 -28.79
CA PHE A 293 -13.25 -4.90 -27.92
C PHE A 293 -14.37 -5.70 -27.24
N TYR A 294 -15.51 -5.08 -26.94
CA TYR A 294 -16.65 -5.78 -26.34
C TYR A 294 -17.31 -6.73 -27.35
N ASP A 295 -17.30 -6.39 -28.63
CA ASP A 295 -17.83 -7.25 -29.70
C ASP A 295 -17.03 -8.55 -29.85
N LEU A 296 -15.74 -8.52 -29.49
CA LEU A 296 -14.82 -9.68 -29.52
C LEU A 296 -14.91 -10.57 -28.26
N LYS A 297 -15.69 -10.18 -27.25
CA LYS A 297 -15.82 -10.91 -25.98
C LYS A 297 -16.18 -12.41 -26.16
N PRO A 298 -17.08 -12.82 -27.08
CA PRO A 298 -17.40 -14.24 -27.29
C PRO A 298 -16.21 -15.08 -27.76
N TYR A 299 -15.28 -14.48 -28.50
CA TYR A 299 -14.12 -15.16 -29.09
C TYR A 299 -12.86 -15.07 -28.24
N LYS A 300 -12.94 -14.48 -27.04
CA LYS A 300 -11.81 -14.19 -26.15
C LYS A 300 -10.87 -15.39 -25.96
N THR A 301 -11.40 -16.55 -25.60
CA THR A 301 -10.60 -17.76 -25.34
C THR A 301 -9.86 -18.23 -26.59
N TRP A 302 -10.51 -18.19 -27.76
CA TRP A 302 -9.91 -18.57 -29.04
C TRP A 302 -8.82 -17.59 -29.49
N ILE A 303 -9.06 -16.29 -29.32
CA ILE A 303 -8.09 -15.24 -29.64
C ILE A 303 -6.83 -15.42 -28.80
N PHE A 304 -6.95 -15.47 -27.47
CA PHE A 304 -5.79 -15.57 -26.58
C PHE A 304 -5.11 -16.96 -26.65
N GLY A 305 -5.86 -18.02 -26.92
CA GLY A 305 -5.29 -19.34 -27.21
C GLY A 305 -4.46 -19.35 -28.50
N THR A 306 -4.94 -18.69 -29.56
CA THR A 306 -4.20 -18.55 -30.82
C THR A 306 -2.96 -17.69 -30.64
N MET A 307 -3.07 -16.56 -29.93
CA MET A 307 -1.93 -15.71 -29.57
C MET A 307 -0.87 -16.50 -28.80
N PHE A 308 -1.25 -17.33 -27.84
CA PHE A 308 -0.30 -18.17 -27.10
C PHE A 308 0.46 -19.15 -28.02
N VAL A 309 -0.25 -19.84 -28.93
CA VAL A 309 0.39 -20.76 -29.88
C VAL A 309 1.32 -20.02 -30.84
N LEU A 310 0.87 -18.89 -31.38
CA LEU A 310 1.68 -18.04 -32.25
C LEU A 310 2.90 -17.49 -31.51
N SER A 311 2.76 -17.15 -30.22
CA SER A 311 3.86 -16.69 -29.38
C SER A 311 4.98 -17.73 -29.30
N LEU A 312 4.63 -18.98 -29.00
CA LEU A 312 5.60 -20.07 -28.92
C LEU A 312 6.27 -20.35 -30.28
N PHE A 313 5.50 -20.29 -31.36
CA PHE A 313 6.04 -20.49 -32.71
C PHE A 313 7.00 -19.37 -33.12
N LEU A 314 6.59 -18.11 -32.97
CA LEU A 314 7.37 -16.92 -33.32
C LEU A 314 8.59 -16.73 -32.41
N GLY A 315 8.48 -17.10 -31.13
CA GLY A 315 9.60 -17.12 -30.18
C GLY A 315 10.75 -18.03 -30.64
N GLY A 316 10.40 -19.12 -31.33
CA GLY A 316 11.33 -20.07 -31.94
C GLY A 316 11.99 -19.62 -33.24
N CYS A 317 11.93 -18.33 -33.60
CA CYS A 317 12.46 -17.84 -34.87
C CYS A 317 13.99 -18.05 -35.01
N PRO A 318 14.50 -18.49 -36.17
CA PRO A 318 15.94 -18.63 -36.44
C PRO A 318 16.71 -17.35 -36.08
N SER A 319 17.69 -17.44 -35.17
CA SER A 319 18.39 -16.27 -34.60
C SER A 319 19.89 -16.24 -34.86
N HIS A 320 20.46 -17.29 -35.47
CA HIS A 320 21.90 -17.43 -35.70
C HIS A 320 22.48 -16.29 -36.55
N THR A 321 21.71 -15.76 -37.51
CA THR A 321 22.15 -14.68 -38.41
C THR A 321 21.04 -13.66 -38.62
N SER A 322 21.43 -12.42 -38.96
CA SER A 322 20.50 -11.37 -39.41
C SER A 322 20.26 -11.42 -40.93
N ASP A 323 20.92 -12.31 -41.68
CA ASP A 323 20.74 -12.43 -43.12
C ASP A 323 19.38 -13.05 -43.49
N ILE A 324 18.49 -12.21 -44.03
CA ILE A 324 17.15 -12.62 -44.45
C ILE A 324 17.14 -13.73 -45.50
N ARG A 325 18.23 -13.90 -46.27
CA ARG A 325 18.37 -14.97 -47.27
C ARG A 325 18.42 -16.35 -46.61
N VAL A 326 19.00 -16.44 -45.42
CA VAL A 326 19.02 -17.67 -44.63
C VAL A 326 17.60 -18.00 -44.17
N LEU A 327 16.88 -17.04 -43.60
CA LEU A 327 15.48 -17.23 -43.20
C LEU A 327 14.57 -17.67 -44.36
N ARG A 328 14.80 -17.13 -45.56
CA ARG A 328 14.05 -17.51 -46.77
C ARG A 328 14.29 -18.96 -47.21
N LYS A 329 15.50 -19.48 -46.95
CA LYS A 329 15.89 -20.87 -47.25
C LYS A 329 15.44 -21.86 -46.17
N THR A 330 15.14 -21.37 -44.97
CA THR A 330 14.70 -22.20 -43.85
C THR A 330 13.28 -22.73 -44.06
N PRO A 331 13.06 -24.06 -44.00
CA PRO A 331 11.73 -24.66 -44.05
C PRO A 331 10.80 -24.09 -42.95
N GLY A 332 9.55 -23.81 -43.30
CA GLY A 332 8.56 -23.20 -42.39
C GLY A 332 8.67 -21.68 -42.21
N TRP A 333 9.81 -21.05 -42.54
CA TRP A 333 10.03 -19.61 -42.36
C TRP A 333 10.09 -18.80 -43.66
N ARG A 334 10.07 -19.48 -44.81
CA ARG A 334 10.18 -18.87 -46.15
C ARG A 334 9.22 -17.71 -46.39
N TYR A 335 7.94 -17.88 -46.03
CA TYR A 335 6.92 -16.84 -46.23
C TYR A 335 6.99 -15.74 -45.16
N PHE A 336 7.35 -16.09 -43.93
CA PHE A 336 7.53 -15.12 -42.86
C PHE A 336 8.60 -14.09 -43.21
N ALA A 337 9.66 -14.50 -43.93
CA ALA A 337 10.73 -13.61 -44.38
C ALA A 337 10.26 -12.37 -45.18
N PHE A 338 9.03 -12.35 -45.71
CA PHE A 338 8.44 -11.19 -46.39
C PHE A 338 7.68 -10.22 -45.46
N LEU A 339 7.37 -10.63 -44.23
CA LEU A 339 6.62 -9.81 -43.25
C LEU A 339 7.51 -8.81 -42.50
N LYS A 340 8.82 -9.07 -42.47
CA LYS A 340 9.78 -8.22 -41.74
C LYS A 340 9.87 -6.83 -42.37
N PRO A 341 9.67 -5.75 -41.59
CA PRO A 341 9.82 -4.38 -42.08
C PRO A 341 11.27 -4.06 -42.43
N GLN A 342 11.46 -3.06 -43.30
CA GLN A 342 12.80 -2.61 -43.70
C GLN A 342 13.59 -2.05 -42.49
N ALA A 343 12.92 -1.31 -41.60
CA ALA A 343 13.53 -0.57 -40.51
C ALA A 343 14.27 -1.45 -39.48
N VAL A 344 13.77 -2.64 -39.15
CA VAL A 344 14.41 -3.53 -38.17
C VAL A 344 15.58 -4.26 -38.82
N PHE A 345 16.83 -3.97 -38.45
CA PHE A 345 17.97 -4.57 -39.16
C PHE A 345 18.11 -6.07 -38.92
N ASP A 346 17.99 -6.51 -37.67
CA ASP A 346 17.98 -7.94 -37.32
C ASP A 346 16.53 -8.44 -37.24
N TYR A 347 16.14 -9.23 -38.25
CA TYR A 347 14.77 -9.68 -38.43
C TYR A 347 14.19 -10.43 -37.23
N LYS A 348 15.02 -11.02 -36.36
CA LYS A 348 14.53 -11.78 -35.21
C LYS A 348 13.75 -10.89 -34.27
N TRP A 349 14.16 -9.64 -34.07
CA TRP A 349 13.50 -8.73 -33.14
C TRP A 349 12.07 -8.37 -33.57
N PHE A 350 11.77 -8.41 -34.87
CA PHE A 350 10.41 -8.25 -35.37
C PHE A 350 9.50 -9.41 -34.94
N TYR A 351 9.95 -10.66 -35.10
CA TYR A 351 9.16 -11.83 -34.68
C TYR A 351 9.10 -11.94 -33.16
N LEU A 352 10.19 -11.63 -32.47
CA LEU A 352 10.25 -11.66 -31.02
C LEU A 352 9.39 -10.57 -30.36
N PHE A 353 9.22 -9.41 -31.02
CA PHE A 353 8.25 -8.40 -30.61
C PHE A 353 6.83 -8.97 -30.55
N TRP A 354 6.37 -9.59 -31.64
CA TRP A 354 5.05 -10.22 -31.67
C TRP A 354 4.95 -11.40 -30.72
N ALA A 355 6.00 -12.22 -30.65
CA ALA A 355 6.04 -13.36 -29.74
C ALA A 355 5.87 -12.91 -28.28
N ALA A 356 6.66 -11.93 -27.83
CA ALA A 356 6.62 -11.43 -26.46
C ALA A 356 5.29 -10.74 -26.14
N THR A 357 4.77 -9.95 -27.08
CA THR A 357 3.45 -9.29 -26.97
C THR A 357 2.35 -10.31 -26.75
N PHE A 358 2.31 -11.35 -27.60
CA PHE A 358 1.31 -12.39 -27.52
C PHE A 358 1.46 -13.26 -26.26
N MET A 359 2.68 -13.50 -25.78
CA MET A 359 2.90 -14.20 -24.51
C MET A 359 2.30 -13.41 -23.35
N VAL A 360 2.71 -12.15 -23.20
CA VAL A 360 2.27 -11.30 -22.08
C VAL A 360 0.76 -11.08 -22.09
N ALA A 361 0.17 -10.86 -23.27
CA ALA A 361 -1.27 -10.66 -23.41
C ALA A 361 -2.11 -11.93 -23.16
N SER A 362 -1.60 -13.12 -23.49
CA SER A 362 -2.37 -14.38 -23.37
C SER A 362 -2.39 -14.97 -21.96
N VAL A 363 -1.31 -14.84 -21.19
CA VAL A 363 -1.16 -15.41 -19.84
C VAL A 363 -2.33 -15.06 -18.90
N PRO A 364 -2.77 -13.79 -18.72
CA PRO A 364 -3.86 -13.48 -17.80
C PRO A 364 -5.23 -14.03 -18.23
N HIS A 365 -5.38 -14.46 -19.48
CA HIS A 365 -6.65 -14.91 -20.06
C HIS A 365 -6.75 -16.44 -20.24
N LEU A 366 -5.65 -17.17 -20.04
CA LEU A 366 -5.61 -18.63 -20.05
C LEU A 366 -5.45 -19.16 -18.62
N PRO A 367 -6.51 -19.69 -17.97
CA PRO A 367 -6.48 -20.02 -16.54
C PRO A 367 -5.36 -20.97 -16.12
N TRP A 368 -5.07 -21.99 -16.94
CA TRP A 368 -4.01 -22.95 -16.67
C TRP A 368 -2.62 -22.30 -16.71
N LEU A 369 -2.39 -21.40 -17.66
CA LEU A 369 -1.12 -20.71 -17.85
C LEU A 369 -0.91 -19.65 -16.77
N LYS A 370 -1.96 -18.89 -16.44
CA LYS A 370 -1.98 -17.98 -15.30
C LYS A 370 -1.64 -18.72 -14.01
N SER A 371 -2.30 -19.85 -13.74
CA SER A 371 -2.06 -20.68 -12.56
C SER A 371 -0.64 -21.23 -12.51
N PHE A 372 -0.09 -21.67 -13.65
CA PHE A 372 1.30 -22.06 -13.76
C PHE A 372 2.25 -20.92 -13.37
N CYS A 373 2.09 -19.72 -13.93
CA CYS A 373 2.91 -18.57 -13.57
C CYS A 373 2.73 -18.16 -12.10
N GLU A 374 1.52 -18.26 -11.56
CA GLU A 374 1.19 -17.95 -10.16
C GLU A 374 1.61 -19.05 -9.16
N HIS A 375 2.21 -20.14 -9.63
CA HIS A 375 2.72 -21.20 -8.76
C HIS A 375 3.86 -20.69 -7.86
N ARG A 376 3.92 -21.17 -6.60
CA ARG A 376 4.88 -20.69 -5.57
C ARG A 376 6.34 -20.70 -6.04
N PHE A 377 6.73 -21.74 -6.78
CA PHE A 377 8.07 -21.85 -7.34
C PHE A 377 8.36 -20.80 -8.42
N ASN A 378 7.42 -20.53 -9.31
CA ASN A 378 7.61 -19.55 -10.37
C ASN A 378 7.61 -18.11 -9.82
N LEU A 379 6.79 -17.82 -8.80
CA LEU A 379 6.84 -16.56 -8.07
C LEU A 379 8.16 -16.37 -7.31
N TYR A 380 8.70 -17.45 -6.75
CA TYR A 380 10.04 -17.45 -6.15
C TYR A 380 11.12 -17.10 -7.17
N LEU A 381 11.11 -17.78 -8.33
CA LEU A 381 12.00 -17.43 -9.45
C LEU A 381 11.81 -15.97 -9.89
N GLY A 382 10.57 -15.48 -9.89
CA GLY A 382 10.24 -14.09 -10.18
C GLY A 382 10.92 -13.11 -9.24
N ARG A 383 10.87 -13.37 -7.92
CA ARG A 383 11.52 -12.55 -6.89
C ARG A 383 13.03 -12.43 -7.11
N ILE A 384 13.71 -13.54 -7.40
CA ILE A 384 15.17 -13.56 -7.56
C ILE A 384 15.65 -13.34 -8.99
N SER A 385 14.72 -13.17 -9.95
CA SER A 385 15.02 -13.20 -11.39
C SER A 385 16.12 -12.23 -11.83
N PHE A 386 16.15 -11.02 -11.28
CA PHE A 386 17.17 -10.03 -11.64
C PHE A 386 18.56 -10.44 -11.14
N ALA A 387 18.68 -10.84 -9.88
CA ALA A 387 19.93 -11.31 -9.30
C ALA A 387 20.42 -12.62 -9.94
N PHE A 388 19.50 -13.57 -10.18
CA PHE A 388 19.78 -14.83 -10.89
C PHE A 388 20.29 -14.56 -12.30
N TYR A 389 19.68 -13.61 -13.02
CA TYR A 389 20.16 -13.15 -14.32
C TYR A 389 21.58 -12.59 -14.26
N LEU A 390 21.94 -11.82 -13.23
CA LEU A 390 23.29 -11.29 -13.11
C LEU A 390 24.33 -12.38 -12.81
N ILE A 391 24.03 -13.29 -11.89
CA ILE A 391 25.02 -14.21 -11.33
C ILE A 391 25.22 -15.50 -12.14
N HIS A 392 24.27 -15.88 -13.00
CA HIS A 392 24.38 -17.15 -13.73
C HIS A 392 25.59 -17.24 -14.66
N GLY A 393 25.96 -16.15 -15.33
CA GLY A 393 27.18 -16.12 -16.15
C GLY A 393 28.44 -16.34 -15.32
N PRO A 394 28.72 -15.53 -14.28
CA PRO A 394 29.85 -15.76 -13.39
C PRO A 394 29.92 -17.18 -12.82
N LEU A 395 28.80 -17.76 -12.39
CA LEU A 395 28.75 -19.13 -11.86
C LEU A 395 28.95 -20.19 -12.95
N LEU A 396 28.46 -19.97 -14.16
CA LEU A 396 28.75 -20.82 -15.30
C LEU A 396 30.26 -20.88 -15.56
N TRP A 397 30.96 -19.75 -15.54
CA TRP A 397 32.41 -19.72 -15.77
C TRP A 397 33.24 -20.20 -14.57
N ALA A 398 32.81 -19.92 -13.34
CA ALA A 398 33.53 -20.29 -12.13
C ALA A 398 33.29 -21.76 -11.72
N LEU A 399 32.08 -22.29 -11.87
CA LEU A 399 31.71 -23.63 -11.42
C LEU A 399 31.25 -24.54 -12.57
N GLY A 400 30.41 -24.01 -13.46
CA GLY A 400 29.89 -24.77 -14.61
C GLY A 400 31.00 -25.33 -15.49
N ASP A 401 31.96 -24.48 -15.86
CA ASP A 401 33.14 -24.82 -16.67
C ASP A 401 33.87 -26.06 -16.13
N ARG A 402 34.07 -26.13 -14.81
CA ARG A 402 34.73 -27.25 -14.11
C ARG A 402 33.87 -28.52 -14.08
N LEU A 403 32.58 -28.40 -13.75
CA LEU A 403 31.67 -29.55 -13.64
C LEU A 403 31.39 -30.19 -15.00
N TYR A 404 31.26 -29.38 -16.04
CA TYR A 404 31.09 -29.87 -17.39
C TYR A 404 32.38 -30.50 -17.94
N ALA A 405 33.55 -29.93 -17.67
CA ALA A 405 34.84 -30.56 -18.00
C ALA A 405 34.99 -31.94 -17.31
N ALA A 406 34.51 -32.06 -16.06
CA ALA A 406 34.53 -33.33 -15.31
C ALA A 406 33.62 -34.40 -15.91
N THR A 407 32.44 -34.01 -16.38
CA THR A 407 31.43 -34.92 -16.96
C THR A 407 31.64 -35.23 -18.44
N GLY A 408 32.64 -34.61 -19.06
CA GLY A 408 33.15 -34.97 -20.38
C GLY A 408 33.02 -33.88 -21.43
N PHE A 409 32.43 -32.72 -21.13
CA PHE A 409 32.40 -31.56 -22.04
C PHE A 409 33.66 -30.71 -21.86
N SER A 410 34.72 -31.10 -22.56
CA SER A 410 36.03 -30.45 -22.49
C SER A 410 36.31 -29.52 -23.67
N ARG A 411 37.16 -28.51 -23.43
CA ARG A 411 37.74 -27.61 -24.43
C ARG A 411 39.26 -27.72 -24.43
N ALA A 412 39.91 -27.31 -25.53
CA ALA A 412 41.37 -27.35 -25.63
C ALA A 412 42.07 -26.51 -24.54
N SER A 413 41.43 -25.43 -24.09
CA SER A 413 41.92 -24.57 -22.99
C SER A 413 41.97 -25.30 -21.64
N HIS A 414 41.07 -26.26 -21.38
CA HIS A 414 41.00 -26.97 -20.10
C HIS A 414 42.22 -27.84 -19.82
N ALA A 415 42.89 -28.34 -20.86
CA ALA A 415 44.12 -29.10 -20.71
C ALA A 415 45.25 -28.26 -20.09
N MET A 416 45.25 -26.94 -20.32
CA MET A 416 46.24 -26.02 -19.78
C MET A 416 45.80 -25.35 -18.48
N SER A 417 44.50 -25.01 -18.35
CA SER A 417 44.00 -24.25 -17.20
C SER A 417 43.44 -25.09 -16.06
N LEU A 418 42.95 -26.31 -16.32
CA LEU A 418 42.20 -27.13 -15.36
C LEU A 418 42.47 -28.65 -15.53
N PRO A 419 43.74 -29.11 -15.55
CA PRO A 419 44.05 -30.52 -15.84
C PRO A 419 43.42 -31.51 -14.84
N GLY A 420 43.28 -31.13 -13.57
CA GLY A 420 42.72 -32.00 -12.52
C GLY A 420 41.20 -32.20 -12.56
N TRP A 421 40.48 -31.45 -13.41
CA TRP A 421 39.03 -31.59 -13.59
C TRP A 421 38.66 -32.31 -14.87
N LEU A 422 39.58 -32.41 -15.82
CA LEU A 422 39.31 -32.93 -17.16
C LEU A 422 38.90 -34.41 -17.10
N ASN A 423 37.69 -34.74 -17.58
CA ASN A 423 37.17 -36.11 -17.65
C ASN A 423 37.26 -36.90 -16.34
N LYS A 424 37.13 -36.23 -15.19
CA LYS A 424 37.23 -36.87 -13.88
C LYS A 424 36.11 -37.89 -13.62
N PHE A 425 34.92 -37.66 -14.17
CA PHE A 425 33.76 -38.55 -14.08
C PHE A 425 32.96 -38.51 -15.38
N PRO A 426 33.48 -39.10 -16.48
CA PRO A 426 32.89 -38.94 -17.80
C PRO A 426 31.53 -39.64 -17.86
N LEU A 427 30.54 -38.93 -18.37
CA LEU A 427 29.17 -39.41 -18.49
C LEU A 427 28.73 -39.58 -19.96
N PRO A 428 27.73 -40.43 -20.24
CA PRO A 428 27.23 -40.62 -21.59
C PRO A 428 26.64 -39.32 -22.17
N LYS A 429 27.00 -39.02 -23.42
CA LYS A 429 26.45 -37.93 -24.25
C LYS A 429 25.43 -38.46 -25.26
N THR A 430 24.62 -39.44 -24.83
CA THR A 430 23.61 -40.09 -25.67
C THR A 430 22.53 -39.08 -26.09
N PRO A 431 22.08 -39.09 -27.35
CA PRO A 431 20.96 -38.27 -27.81
C PRO A 431 19.70 -38.43 -26.93
N PRO A 432 18.77 -37.45 -26.91
CA PRO A 432 18.68 -36.29 -27.80
C PRO A 432 19.57 -35.09 -27.39
N PHE A 433 20.00 -34.31 -28.38
CA PHE A 433 20.86 -33.13 -28.20
C PHE A 433 20.22 -32.11 -27.25
N GLY A 434 20.98 -31.68 -26.24
CA GLY A 434 20.55 -30.77 -25.18
C GLY A 434 19.91 -31.45 -23.95
N LEU A 435 19.69 -32.77 -23.99
CA LEU A 435 19.19 -33.56 -22.85
C LEU A 435 20.14 -34.71 -22.48
N GLU A 436 21.42 -34.60 -22.84
CA GLU A 436 22.42 -35.60 -22.53
C GLU A 436 22.57 -35.79 -21.01
N VAL A 437 22.83 -37.02 -20.55
CA VAL A 437 23.09 -37.32 -19.13
C VAL A 437 24.28 -36.50 -18.61
N ALA A 438 25.34 -36.37 -19.42
CA ALA A 438 26.49 -35.54 -19.12
C ALA A 438 26.14 -34.05 -18.95
N PHE A 439 25.03 -33.56 -19.53
CA PHE A 439 24.58 -32.18 -19.37
C PHE A 439 23.67 -32.04 -18.15
N LEU A 440 22.74 -32.99 -17.96
CA LEU A 440 21.73 -32.94 -16.89
C LEU A 440 22.32 -33.20 -15.49
N VAL A 441 23.32 -34.07 -15.35
CA VAL A 441 23.91 -34.38 -14.04
C VAL A 441 24.58 -33.16 -13.38
N PRO A 442 25.43 -32.37 -14.08
CA PRO A 442 25.93 -31.10 -13.55
C PRO A 442 24.83 -30.13 -13.09
N GLN A 443 23.67 -30.14 -13.75
CA GLN A 443 22.55 -29.25 -13.41
C GLN A 443 21.95 -29.52 -12.02
N LEU A 444 22.07 -30.77 -11.52
CA LEU A 444 21.67 -31.12 -10.16
C LEU A 444 22.46 -30.35 -9.09
N ILE A 445 23.67 -29.88 -9.42
CA ILE A 445 24.50 -29.03 -8.56
C ILE A 445 24.35 -27.56 -8.96
N LEU A 446 24.43 -27.28 -10.27
CA LEU A 446 24.47 -25.90 -10.78
C LEU A 446 23.17 -25.15 -10.51
N ILE A 447 21.99 -25.76 -10.68
CA ILE A 447 20.70 -25.07 -10.46
C ILE A 447 20.57 -24.67 -8.98
N PRO A 448 20.71 -25.58 -7.99
CA PRO A 448 20.64 -25.18 -6.58
C PRO A 448 21.66 -24.10 -6.20
N VAL A 449 22.89 -24.18 -6.71
CA VAL A 449 23.93 -23.16 -6.44
C VAL A 449 23.53 -21.81 -7.04
N ASN A 450 23.02 -21.77 -8.27
CA ASN A 450 22.57 -20.54 -8.90
C ASN A 450 21.36 -19.93 -8.19
N LEU A 451 20.39 -20.75 -7.77
CA LEU A 451 19.24 -20.29 -6.99
C LEU A 451 19.69 -19.73 -5.63
N TRP A 452 20.64 -20.38 -4.96
CA TRP A 452 21.17 -19.92 -3.69
C TRP A 452 21.93 -18.60 -3.80
N PHE A 453 22.81 -18.46 -4.79
CA PHE A 453 23.51 -17.19 -5.05
C PHE A 453 22.56 -16.09 -5.55
N GLY A 454 21.53 -16.46 -6.31
CA GLY A 454 20.46 -15.53 -6.71
C GLY A 454 19.72 -14.98 -5.48
N GLU A 455 19.32 -15.85 -4.54
CA GLU A 455 18.73 -15.45 -3.26
C GLU A 455 19.66 -14.52 -2.47
N PHE A 456 20.94 -14.89 -2.38
CA PHE A 456 21.95 -14.12 -1.68
C PHE A 456 22.08 -12.71 -2.28
N LEU A 457 22.28 -12.61 -3.59
CA LEU A 457 22.45 -11.32 -4.25
C LEU A 457 21.15 -10.49 -4.20
N THR A 458 19.97 -11.10 -4.28
CA THR A 458 18.69 -10.39 -4.06
C THR A 458 18.62 -9.82 -2.64
N THR A 459 18.89 -10.63 -1.62
CA THR A 459 18.70 -10.25 -0.21
C THR A 459 19.74 -9.24 0.27
N TYR A 460 20.99 -9.37 -0.19
CA TYR A 460 22.12 -8.59 0.33
C TYR A 460 22.59 -7.46 -0.59
N VAL A 461 22.15 -7.43 -1.85
CA VAL A 461 22.51 -6.37 -2.79
C VAL A 461 21.27 -5.70 -3.36
N ASP A 462 20.36 -6.44 -4.00
CA ASP A 462 19.20 -5.85 -4.69
C ASP A 462 18.22 -5.15 -3.72
N ASP A 463 17.77 -5.85 -2.68
CA ASP A 463 16.84 -5.32 -1.66
C ASP A 463 17.44 -4.07 -0.94
N PRO A 464 18.71 -4.09 -0.47
CA PRO A 464 19.38 -2.90 0.06
C PRO A 464 19.52 -1.76 -0.96
N VAL A 465 19.81 -2.05 -2.23
CA VAL A 465 19.90 -1.01 -3.29
C VAL A 465 18.54 -0.34 -3.52
N ILE A 466 17.44 -1.08 -3.46
CA ILE A 466 16.09 -0.52 -3.56
C ILE A 466 15.82 0.49 -2.45
N ASN A 467 16.23 0.16 -1.22
CA ASN A 467 16.07 1.03 -0.05
C ASN A 467 17.06 2.21 -0.08
N PHE A 468 18.32 1.97 -0.41
CA PHE A 468 19.36 3.00 -0.56
C PHE A 468 18.97 4.03 -1.62
N THR A 469 18.45 3.61 -2.77
CA THR A 469 18.02 4.55 -3.81
C THR A 469 16.77 5.33 -3.42
N ARG A 470 15.88 4.74 -2.60
CA ARG A 470 14.73 5.47 -2.03
C ARG A 470 15.23 6.54 -1.04
N TRP A 471 16.11 6.14 -0.12
CA TRP A 471 16.78 7.01 0.83
C TRP A 471 17.51 8.16 0.14
N LEU A 472 18.34 7.86 -0.87
CA LEU A 472 19.11 8.88 -1.60
C LEU A 472 18.20 9.90 -2.27
N HIS A 473 17.08 9.44 -2.85
CA HIS A 473 16.09 10.35 -3.43
C HIS A 473 15.43 11.25 -2.38
N THR A 474 14.97 10.68 -1.26
CA THR A 474 14.31 11.45 -0.18
C THR A 474 15.27 12.47 0.44
N THR A 475 16.52 12.07 0.67
CA THR A 475 17.56 12.98 1.18
C THR A 475 17.89 14.08 0.16
N ALA A 476 17.98 13.76 -1.13
CA ALA A 476 18.29 14.75 -2.17
C ALA A 476 17.21 15.85 -2.32
N ILE A 477 15.96 15.55 -1.94
CA ILE A 477 14.85 16.52 -1.95
C ILE A 477 14.61 17.16 -0.58
N GLY A 478 15.51 16.97 0.40
CA GLY A 478 15.44 17.60 1.72
C GLY A 478 14.42 16.97 2.67
N LEU A 479 13.93 15.76 2.38
CA LEU A 479 13.14 14.95 3.32
C LEU A 479 14.10 14.10 4.16
N GLU A 480 14.04 14.19 5.49
CA GLU A 480 14.84 13.31 6.33
C GLU A 480 14.47 11.83 6.11
N PRO A 481 15.40 10.87 6.35
CA PRO A 481 15.20 9.43 6.21
C PRO A 481 14.09 8.87 7.13
N ALA A 482 12.82 9.12 6.81
CA ALA A 482 11.70 8.46 7.47
C ALA A 482 11.77 6.94 7.23
N GLU A 483 11.64 6.17 8.31
CA GLU A 483 11.52 4.73 8.30
C GLU A 483 10.50 4.26 7.25
N THR A 484 10.94 3.33 6.41
CA THR A 484 10.29 2.92 5.17
C THR A 484 8.89 2.33 5.37
N LEU A 485 7.84 3.08 4.99
CA LEU A 485 6.52 2.54 4.69
C LEU A 485 5.98 3.00 3.33
N THR A 486 5.42 2.04 2.61
CA THR A 486 5.06 2.08 1.20
C THR A 486 3.64 2.61 0.91
N ASP A 487 3.58 3.35 -0.21
CA ASP A 487 2.48 4.04 -0.89
C ASP A 487 1.10 3.34 -0.96
N LYS A 488 0.02 4.03 -0.56
CA LYS A 488 -1.35 3.93 -1.14
C LYS A 488 -1.58 5.15 -2.06
N LYS A 489 -2.57 5.04 -2.95
CA LYS A 489 -3.47 6.06 -3.56
C LYS A 489 -4.03 5.41 -4.84
N ASN A 490 -5.28 5.49 -5.27
CA ASN A 490 -6.56 6.08 -4.85
C ASN A 490 -7.59 5.51 -5.87
N ASP A 491 -8.88 5.42 -5.52
CA ASP A 491 -9.98 5.98 -6.35
C ASP A 491 -11.37 5.81 -5.70
N ALA A 492 -12.27 6.71 -6.10
CA ALA A 492 -13.52 7.15 -5.49
C ALA A 492 -14.74 6.21 -5.68
N PRO A 493 -15.81 6.36 -4.88
CA PRO A 493 -17.01 5.52 -4.94
C PRO A 493 -18.12 6.13 -5.79
N THR A 494 -18.78 5.29 -6.60
CA THR A 494 -20.12 5.58 -7.17
C THR A 494 -21.17 4.69 -6.53
N ASP A 495 -22.24 5.36 -6.10
CA ASP A 495 -23.45 4.81 -5.48
C ASP A 495 -24.07 3.63 -6.23
N LYS A 496 -24.31 2.54 -5.49
CA LYS A 496 -25.39 1.60 -5.77
C LYS A 496 -26.07 1.21 -4.45
N LYS A 497 -27.37 1.52 -4.39
CA LYS A 497 -28.37 0.93 -3.48
C LYS A 497 -28.28 -0.59 -3.53
N HIS A 498 -28.23 -1.27 -2.37
CA HIS A 498 -29.07 -2.44 -2.01
C HIS A 498 -28.54 -3.29 -0.83
N ASP A 499 -29.51 -3.62 0.03
CA ASP A 499 -29.80 -4.83 0.82
C ASP A 499 -28.95 -5.24 2.05
N ASP A 500 -29.62 -5.23 3.21
CA ASP A 500 -29.16 -5.48 4.60
C ASP A 500 -28.98 -6.97 4.97
N ASN A 501 -28.92 -7.90 4.01
CA ASN A 501 -28.91 -9.33 4.36
C ASN A 501 -27.47 -9.91 4.41
N GLY A 502 -27.06 -10.35 5.60
CA GLY A 502 -25.79 -11.02 5.86
C GLY A 502 -25.70 -12.45 5.30
N VAL A 503 -24.47 -12.91 5.06
CA VAL A 503 -24.16 -14.30 4.73
C VAL A 503 -24.50 -15.17 5.95
N ASN A 504 -25.25 -16.25 5.74
CA ASN A 504 -25.91 -17.13 6.72
C ASN A 504 -27.25 -16.67 7.30
N GLY A 505 -27.85 -15.59 6.80
CA GLY A 505 -29.22 -15.22 7.19
C GLY A 505 -29.38 -14.76 8.64
N GLN A 506 -28.28 -14.45 9.34
CA GLN A 506 -28.32 -13.75 10.62
C GLN A 506 -28.07 -12.24 10.42
N PRO A 507 -28.85 -11.35 11.06
CA PRO A 507 -28.66 -9.90 10.97
C PRO A 507 -27.32 -9.46 11.61
N PHE A 508 -26.65 -8.46 11.03
CA PHE A 508 -25.58 -7.72 11.71
C PHE A 508 -26.18 -6.99 12.91
N GLY A 509 -26.05 -7.59 14.11
CA GLY A 509 -26.70 -7.08 15.32
C GLY A 509 -26.83 -8.11 16.46
N HIS A 510 -26.56 -9.39 16.22
CA HIS A 510 -26.54 -10.38 17.30
C HIS A 510 -25.45 -10.02 18.34
N GLY A 511 -25.87 -9.61 19.54
CA GLY A 511 -24.99 -9.21 20.64
C GLY A 511 -24.66 -7.72 20.73
N ARG A 512 -25.32 -6.83 19.96
CA ARG A 512 -25.17 -5.36 20.05
C ARG A 512 -26.52 -4.68 20.34
N ASN A 513 -26.51 -3.51 20.99
CA ASN A 513 -27.73 -2.72 21.23
C ASN A 513 -28.00 -1.80 20.02
N GLN A 514 -28.96 -2.16 19.17
CA GLN A 514 -29.24 -1.40 17.94
C GLN A 514 -30.15 -0.18 18.19
N ILE A 515 -29.72 0.97 17.67
CA ILE A 515 -30.42 2.25 17.80
C ILE A 515 -30.92 2.76 16.44
N PHE A 516 -32.07 3.42 16.44
CA PHE A 516 -32.83 3.78 15.23
C PHE A 516 -33.17 5.27 15.24
N SER A 517 -33.07 5.92 14.07
CA SER A 517 -33.44 7.33 13.92
C SER A 517 -34.94 7.52 14.17
N VAL A 518 -35.29 8.60 14.86
CA VAL A 518 -36.69 9.01 15.04
C VAL A 518 -37.19 9.93 13.93
N SER A 519 -36.29 10.56 13.16
CA SER A 519 -36.67 11.48 12.06
C SER A 519 -36.67 10.86 10.68
N THR A 520 -35.77 9.90 10.39
CA THR A 520 -35.65 9.40 9.01
C THR A 520 -36.72 8.38 8.66
N LYS A 521 -37.16 8.39 7.40
CA LYS A 521 -38.24 7.50 6.92
C LYS A 521 -37.88 6.02 7.01
N ASP A 522 -36.61 5.68 6.80
CA ASP A 522 -36.07 4.32 6.85
C ASP A 522 -35.45 3.95 8.20
N LYS A 523 -35.55 4.85 9.20
CA LYS A 523 -34.96 4.73 10.54
C LYS A 523 -33.43 4.63 10.57
N ARG A 524 -32.74 4.89 9.45
CA ARG A 524 -31.27 4.91 9.37
C ARG A 524 -30.73 6.26 9.80
N TYR A 525 -29.43 6.34 10.04
CA TYR A 525 -28.76 7.63 10.19
C TYR A 525 -28.89 8.51 8.93
N PHE A 526 -28.76 9.82 9.09
CA PHE A 526 -28.77 10.79 7.99
C PHE A 526 -27.35 11.33 7.72
N PRO A 527 -26.96 11.58 6.46
CA PRO A 527 -25.70 12.25 6.15
C PRO A 527 -25.76 13.76 6.47
N ILE A 528 -24.60 14.35 6.76
CA ILE A 528 -24.45 15.78 7.01
C ILE A 528 -23.72 16.43 5.82
N LYS A 529 -24.23 17.55 5.29
CA LYS A 529 -23.64 18.25 4.14
C LYS A 529 -23.29 19.71 4.45
N PHE A 530 -22.01 20.05 4.25
CA PHE A 530 -21.47 21.41 4.36
C PHE A 530 -21.39 22.10 2.99
N GLY A 531 -22.48 22.08 2.22
CA GLY A 531 -22.52 22.62 0.86
C GLY A 531 -21.51 21.93 -0.08
N HIS A 532 -20.47 22.66 -0.49
CA HIS A 532 -19.41 22.16 -1.37
C HIS A 532 -18.12 21.73 -0.63
N LEU A 533 -18.07 21.90 0.68
CA LEU A 533 -16.92 21.54 1.51
C LEU A 533 -17.09 20.12 2.05
N GLU A 534 -15.99 19.36 2.02
CA GLU A 534 -15.89 18.08 2.72
C GLU A 534 -15.37 18.31 4.14
N ALA A 535 -15.92 17.56 5.10
CA ALA A 535 -15.60 17.68 6.51
C ALA A 535 -15.54 16.31 7.19
N ILE A 536 -14.95 16.28 8.39
CA ILE A 536 -14.90 15.12 9.31
C ILE A 536 -15.21 15.58 10.74
N ASN A 537 -15.47 14.63 11.63
CA ASN A 537 -15.69 14.89 13.06
C ASN A 537 -16.78 15.94 13.36
N PRO A 538 -18.04 15.65 12.98
CA PRO A 538 -19.14 16.60 13.06
C PRO A 538 -19.66 16.76 14.49
N ASN A 539 -20.29 17.91 14.73
CA ASN A 539 -21.06 18.26 15.91
C ASN A 539 -22.41 18.81 15.47
N ILE A 540 -23.47 18.51 16.20
CA ILE A 540 -24.82 19.05 15.98
C ILE A 540 -25.31 19.63 17.30
N ILE A 541 -25.68 20.91 17.32
CA ILE A 541 -26.31 21.55 18.47
C ILE A 541 -27.58 22.32 18.04
N PRO A 542 -28.61 22.44 18.89
CA PRO A 542 -29.77 23.27 18.59
C PRO A 542 -29.43 24.73 18.26
N HIS A 543 -30.15 25.31 17.30
CA HIS A 543 -30.02 26.75 17.01
C HIS A 543 -30.66 27.57 18.16
N PRO A 544 -30.04 28.68 18.61
CA PRO A 544 -30.53 29.43 19.77
C PRO A 544 -31.90 30.09 19.58
N TYR A 545 -32.32 30.33 18.34
CA TYR A 545 -33.54 31.10 18.03
C TYR A 545 -34.52 30.41 17.09
N LEU A 546 -34.08 29.43 16.31
CA LEU A 546 -34.87 28.86 15.23
C LEU A 546 -35.26 27.44 15.61
N ASP A 547 -36.54 27.16 15.53
CA ASP A 547 -37.05 25.79 15.70
C ASP A 547 -36.67 24.95 14.49
N ASP A 548 -36.54 23.63 14.68
CA ASP A 548 -36.17 22.66 13.63
C ASP A 548 -34.91 23.02 12.81
N THR A 549 -34.03 23.83 13.42
CA THR A 549 -32.77 24.28 12.86
C THR A 549 -31.66 24.00 13.86
N TRP A 550 -30.52 23.53 13.35
CA TRP A 550 -29.36 23.19 14.15
C TRP A 550 -28.13 23.90 13.62
N ILE A 551 -27.15 24.13 14.49
CA ILE A 551 -25.82 24.57 14.07
C ILE A 551 -24.97 23.30 13.95
N ILE A 552 -24.42 23.09 12.76
CA ILE A 552 -23.48 21.99 12.50
C ILE A 552 -22.06 22.54 12.41
N ILE A 553 -21.12 21.87 13.07
CA ILE A 553 -19.69 22.25 13.11
C ILE A 553 -18.85 21.01 12.80
N ALA A 554 -17.84 21.12 11.95
CA ALA A 554 -16.95 20.00 11.62
C ALA A 554 -15.57 20.46 11.13
N GLN A 555 -14.58 19.58 11.26
CA GLN A 555 -13.22 19.80 10.77
C GLN A 555 -13.19 19.77 9.25
N GLN A 556 -12.67 20.81 8.59
CA GLN A 556 -12.54 20.85 7.14
C GLN A 556 -11.51 19.81 6.64
N GLN A 557 -11.93 18.93 5.73
CA GLN A 557 -11.14 17.78 5.29
C GLN A 557 -10.28 18.05 4.02
N VAL A 558 -10.67 19.03 3.20
CA VAL A 558 -10.05 19.25 1.89
C VAL A 558 -9.39 20.62 1.80
N SER A 559 -8.07 20.58 1.65
CA SER A 559 -7.29 21.69 1.08
C SER A 559 -6.85 21.29 -0.32
N SER A 560 -6.98 22.22 -1.27
CA SER A 560 -6.40 22.08 -2.61
C SER A 560 -4.87 22.13 -2.60
N VAL A 561 -4.27 22.49 -1.46
CA VAL A 561 -2.83 22.58 -1.25
C VAL A 561 -2.30 21.25 -0.68
N GLN A 562 -1.41 20.61 -1.44
CA GLN A 562 -0.73 19.38 -1.02
C GLN A 562 0.06 19.61 0.28
N PHE A 563 -0.10 18.72 1.28
CA PHE A 563 0.51 18.84 2.62
C PHE A 563 0.14 20.14 3.35
N THR A 564 -1.14 20.54 3.26
CA THR A 564 -1.65 21.63 4.08
C THR A 564 -1.27 21.43 5.54
N ILE A 565 -0.62 22.45 6.09
CA ILE A 565 -0.34 22.58 7.52
C ILE A 565 -1.50 23.27 8.24
N TRP A 566 -2.49 23.75 7.49
CA TRP A 566 -3.65 24.48 7.98
C TRP A 566 -4.84 23.56 8.22
N PHE A 567 -5.39 23.68 9.43
CA PHE A 567 -6.58 23.02 9.92
C PHE A 567 -7.58 24.08 10.37
N ALA A 568 -8.86 23.85 10.06
CA ALA A 568 -9.93 24.78 10.34
C ALA A 568 -11.22 24.03 10.63
N GLU A 569 -11.99 24.55 11.58
CA GLU A 569 -13.37 24.16 11.83
C GLU A 569 -14.29 25.01 10.94
N ILE A 570 -15.32 24.39 10.36
CA ILE A 570 -16.36 25.07 9.57
C ILE A 570 -17.72 24.90 10.23
N SER A 571 -18.56 25.92 10.14
CA SER A 571 -19.88 25.95 10.77
C SER A 571 -20.94 26.59 9.87
N CYS A 572 -22.19 26.14 10.00
CA CYS A 572 -23.37 26.72 9.35
C CYS A 572 -24.66 26.38 10.11
N PRO A 573 -25.73 27.16 9.93
CA PRO A 573 -27.09 26.72 10.26
C PRO A 573 -27.53 25.64 9.25
N ALA A 574 -28.21 24.61 9.72
CA ALA A 574 -28.64 23.46 8.94
C ALA A 574 -30.03 22.97 9.34
N ILE A 575 -30.74 22.43 8.35
CA ILE A 575 -32.07 21.84 8.50
C ILE A 575 -32.08 20.41 7.94
N LEU A 576 -32.95 19.56 8.49
CA LEU A 576 -33.11 18.19 8.03
C LEU A 576 -34.14 18.16 6.89
N VAL A 577 -33.68 17.97 5.64
CA VAL A 577 -34.50 17.93 4.43
C VAL A 577 -34.27 16.61 3.72
N ASP A 578 -35.36 15.89 3.41
CA ASP A 578 -35.31 14.60 2.71
C ASP A 578 -34.27 13.61 3.29
N ASP A 579 -34.28 13.43 4.61
CA ASP A 579 -33.38 12.56 5.36
C ASP A 579 -31.88 12.96 5.26
N VAL A 580 -31.57 14.22 4.95
CA VAL A 580 -30.22 14.81 4.91
C VAL A 580 -30.15 16.08 5.76
N LEU A 581 -29.15 16.22 6.63
CA LEU A 581 -28.93 17.44 7.40
C LEU A 581 -27.97 18.34 6.62
N GLU A 582 -28.47 19.44 6.05
CA GLU A 582 -27.68 20.29 5.15
C GLU A 582 -27.72 21.77 5.51
N CYS A 583 -26.60 22.46 5.24
CA CYS A 583 -26.51 23.89 5.48
C CYS A 583 -27.56 24.68 4.69
N THR A 584 -28.24 25.62 5.35
CA THR A 584 -29.12 26.59 4.67
C THR A 584 -28.35 27.75 4.05
N GLU A 585 -27.12 27.98 4.53
CA GLU A 585 -26.24 29.07 4.10
C GLU A 585 -24.82 28.53 3.84
N PRO A 586 -23.98 29.21 3.04
CA PRO A 586 -22.60 28.77 2.83
C PRO A 586 -21.84 28.63 4.16
N PRO A 587 -21.14 27.50 4.40
CA PRO A 587 -20.41 27.31 5.64
C PRO A 587 -19.27 28.31 5.78
N MET A 588 -19.06 28.77 7.01
CA MET A 588 -18.00 29.73 7.36
C MET A 588 -16.95 29.05 8.23
N THR A 589 -15.70 29.47 8.09
CA THR A 589 -14.63 29.06 9.01
C THR A 589 -14.88 29.66 10.39
N VAL A 590 -14.86 28.82 11.42
CA VAL A 590 -14.93 29.26 12.81
C VAL A 590 -13.63 30.01 13.15
N PRO A 591 -13.70 31.26 13.65
CA PRO A 591 -12.54 32.15 13.78
C PRO A 591 -11.68 31.82 15.02
N ILE A 592 -11.15 30.59 15.07
CA ILE A 592 -10.22 30.14 16.11
C ILE A 592 -8.79 30.52 15.69
N ALA A 593 -8.09 31.23 16.57
CA ALA A 593 -6.70 31.60 16.35
C ALA A 593 -5.77 30.37 16.47
N ALA A 594 -4.77 30.27 15.58
CA ALA A 594 -3.72 29.26 15.71
C ALA A 594 -2.82 29.55 16.91
N THR A 595 -2.43 28.50 17.63
CA THR A 595 -1.47 28.56 18.73
C THR A 595 -0.15 27.90 18.31
N PHE A 596 0.93 28.15 19.08
CA PHE A 596 2.27 27.65 18.76
C PHE A 596 2.97 27.14 20.02
N SER A 597 3.64 25.99 19.91
CA SER A 597 4.40 25.37 20.99
C SER A 597 5.90 25.32 20.66
N THR A 598 6.73 25.61 21.66
CA THR A 598 8.18 25.35 21.59
C THR A 598 8.55 23.94 22.07
N GLN A 599 7.59 23.19 22.63
CA GLN A 599 7.83 21.90 23.30
C GLN A 599 7.69 20.69 22.37
N CYS A 600 7.27 20.88 21.12
CA CYS A 600 7.21 19.81 20.13
C CYS A 600 8.61 19.45 19.60
N SER A 601 9.44 18.72 20.33
CA SER A 601 10.77 18.26 19.87
C SER A 601 10.76 16.82 19.35
N ASP A 602 11.85 16.42 18.69
CA ASP A 602 12.14 15.04 18.31
C ASP A 602 10.97 14.36 17.57
N ASP A 603 10.43 13.29 18.16
CA ASP A 603 9.34 12.45 17.62
C ASP A 603 8.00 13.21 17.46
N PHE A 604 7.84 14.38 18.10
CA PHE A 604 6.62 15.21 18.05
C PHE A 604 6.78 16.47 17.19
N SER A 605 7.93 16.63 16.52
CA SER A 605 8.25 17.83 15.71
C SER A 605 7.22 18.13 14.61
N PHE A 606 6.50 17.12 14.12
CA PHE A 606 5.46 17.30 13.10
C PHE A 606 4.29 18.16 13.58
N PHE A 607 3.95 18.18 14.87
CA PHE A 607 2.88 19.04 15.41
C PHE A 607 3.22 20.53 15.34
N ARG A 608 4.50 20.91 15.16
CA ARG A 608 4.86 22.30 14.85
C ARG A 608 4.23 22.79 13.54
N HIS A 609 3.93 21.85 12.65
CA HIS A 609 3.31 22.08 11.36
C HIS A 609 1.80 21.79 11.40
N SER A 610 1.19 21.60 12.57
CA SER A 610 -0.25 21.57 12.76
C SER A 610 -0.73 22.96 13.18
N ILE A 611 -1.18 23.76 12.22
CA ILE A 611 -1.65 25.14 12.42
C ILE A 611 -3.17 25.17 12.45
N GLY A 612 -3.74 25.61 13.58
CA GLY A 612 -5.18 25.78 13.76
C GLY A 612 -5.81 24.78 14.74
N PRO A 613 -7.15 24.81 14.89
CA PRO A 613 -7.87 23.85 15.70
C PRO A 613 -7.94 22.47 15.03
N HIS A 614 -7.98 21.43 15.86
CA HIS A 614 -8.18 20.04 15.47
C HIS A 614 -9.30 19.38 16.27
N ASP A 615 -10.11 18.59 15.59
CA ASP A 615 -11.07 17.64 16.16
C ASP A 615 -11.96 18.28 17.23
N ALA A 616 -12.56 19.43 16.90
CA ALA A 616 -13.36 20.16 17.85
C ALA A 616 -14.61 19.38 18.29
N ARG A 617 -14.98 19.54 19.56
CA ARG A 617 -16.22 19.08 20.16
C ARG A 617 -17.03 20.27 20.63
N VAL A 618 -18.28 20.33 20.19
CA VAL A 618 -19.20 21.40 20.55
C VAL A 618 -20.41 20.82 21.26
N GLY A 619 -20.69 21.34 22.45
CA GLY A 619 -21.85 20.91 23.22
C GLY A 619 -22.25 21.92 24.29
N TYR A 620 -23.47 21.76 24.78
CA TYR A 620 -23.99 22.62 25.85
C TYR A 620 -23.50 22.16 27.21
N GLY A 621 -22.95 23.08 28.00
CA GLY A 621 -22.95 22.97 29.45
C GLY A 621 -24.20 23.60 30.07
N PRO A 622 -24.30 23.66 31.41
CA PRO A 622 -25.48 24.17 32.10
C PRO A 622 -25.83 25.63 31.72
N LYS A 623 -24.81 26.45 31.48
CA LYS A 623 -24.97 27.90 31.25
C LYS A 623 -24.83 28.30 29.78
N ALA A 624 -23.88 27.71 29.06
CA ALA A 624 -23.49 28.12 27.71
C ALA A 624 -23.05 26.92 26.84
N PRO A 625 -23.03 27.08 25.49
CA PRO A 625 -22.34 26.15 24.61
C PRO A 625 -20.83 26.39 24.63
N TYR A 626 -20.05 25.32 24.70
CA TYR A 626 -18.59 25.38 24.67
C TYR A 626 -18.05 24.60 23.48
N ILE A 627 -16.96 25.10 22.91
CA ILE A 627 -16.14 24.38 21.95
C ILE A 627 -14.84 23.97 22.63
N ILE A 628 -14.50 22.68 22.56
CA ILE A 628 -13.23 22.12 23.02
C ILE A 628 -12.48 21.64 21.79
N TYR A 629 -11.22 22.00 21.62
CA TYR A 629 -10.45 21.65 20.43
C TYR A 629 -8.98 21.42 20.75
N GLY A 630 -8.32 20.60 19.92
CA GLY A 630 -6.88 20.40 19.98
C GLY A 630 -6.12 21.53 19.31
N SER A 631 -5.04 22.01 19.94
CA SER A 631 -4.08 22.91 19.28
C SER A 631 -2.72 22.84 19.97
N GLN A 632 -1.72 23.53 19.45
CA GLN A 632 -0.38 23.53 20.06
C GLN A 632 -0.42 24.10 21.48
N SER A 633 0.31 23.45 22.40
CA SER A 633 0.23 23.72 23.84
C SER A 633 1.38 24.60 24.33
N SER A 634 1.10 25.43 25.34
CA SER A 634 2.14 26.19 26.06
C SER A 634 2.85 25.33 27.11
N TYR A 635 2.18 24.27 27.60
CA TYR A 635 2.67 23.39 28.67
C TYR A 635 3.29 22.08 28.15
N THR A 636 2.75 21.56 27.05
CA THR A 636 3.17 20.31 26.38
C THR A 636 3.39 20.59 24.88
N CYS A 637 3.46 19.56 24.02
CA CYS A 637 3.52 19.79 22.58
C CYS A 637 2.14 20.12 22.00
N PHE A 638 1.14 19.29 22.29
CA PHE A 638 -0.23 19.43 21.78
C PHE A 638 -1.23 19.30 22.93
N GLY A 639 -2.16 20.24 23.03
CA GLY A 639 -3.05 20.41 24.18
C GLY A 639 -4.51 20.56 23.79
N GLN A 640 -5.38 20.59 24.79
CA GLN A 640 -6.80 20.90 24.62
C GLN A 640 -7.10 22.34 25.06
N TRP A 641 -7.94 23.00 24.28
CA TRP A 641 -8.36 24.37 24.51
C TRP A 641 -9.88 24.40 24.61
N VAL A 642 -10.42 25.31 25.42
CA VAL A 642 -11.85 25.59 25.51
C VAL A 642 -12.13 27.04 25.20
N GLN A 643 -13.27 27.30 24.58
CA GLN A 643 -13.83 28.64 24.46
C GLN A 643 -15.37 28.57 24.50
N ASP A 644 -16.00 29.61 25.01
CA ASP A 644 -17.44 29.83 24.83
C ASP A 644 -17.76 29.95 23.33
N PHE A 645 -18.58 29.05 22.81
CA PHE A 645 -18.84 28.95 21.38
C PHE A 645 -19.55 30.20 20.83
N ARG A 646 -20.27 30.93 21.68
CA ARG A 646 -20.97 32.19 21.33
C ARG A 646 -20.01 33.32 20.95
N MET A 647 -18.73 33.19 21.31
CA MET A 647 -17.67 34.11 20.90
C MET A 647 -17.17 33.88 19.48
N LEU A 648 -17.52 32.74 18.88
CA LEU A 648 -16.98 32.26 17.60
C LEU A 648 -18.07 32.08 16.52
N TYR A 649 -19.33 32.20 16.91
CA TYR A 649 -20.48 32.06 16.04
C TYR A 649 -21.45 33.21 16.32
N ASP A 650 -22.16 33.69 15.30
CA ASP A 650 -23.15 34.75 15.48
C ASP A 650 -24.31 34.23 16.34
N TRP A 651 -24.26 34.58 17.63
CA TRP A 651 -25.16 34.06 18.66
C TRP A 651 -26.16 35.10 19.16
N GLY A 652 -26.11 36.33 18.65
CA GLY A 652 -26.82 37.46 19.24
C GLY A 652 -26.24 37.91 20.59
N PHE A 653 -26.98 38.77 21.30
CA PHE A 653 -26.56 39.31 22.60
C PHE A 653 -26.83 38.32 23.73
N ASP A 654 -25.79 37.96 24.48
CA ASP A 654 -25.88 37.13 25.67
C ASP A 654 -24.78 37.52 26.68
N LEU A 655 -24.98 37.21 27.96
CA LEU A 655 -23.98 37.42 29.01
C LEU A 655 -22.96 36.27 28.99
N ILE A 656 -21.68 36.62 28.85
CA ILE A 656 -20.57 35.68 28.68
C ILE A 656 -19.58 35.87 29.82
N ASP A 657 -19.63 34.94 30.78
CA ASP A 657 -18.86 35.01 32.02
C ASP A 657 -17.79 33.92 32.13
N GLU A 658 -17.89 32.83 31.37
CA GLU A 658 -16.98 31.67 31.43
C GLU A 658 -16.27 31.48 30.09
N PHE A 659 -14.97 31.16 30.11
CA PHE A 659 -14.15 30.84 28.92
C PHE A 659 -14.34 31.80 27.72
N LYS A 660 -14.49 33.11 28.00
CA LYS A 660 -14.71 34.15 26.98
C LYS A 660 -13.59 34.24 25.94
N ARG A 661 -12.37 33.87 26.33
CA ARG A 661 -11.19 33.81 25.46
C ARG A 661 -10.77 32.34 25.33
N PRO A 662 -10.03 31.96 24.27
CA PRO A 662 -9.36 30.67 24.22
C PRO A 662 -8.57 30.43 25.52
N THR A 663 -8.95 29.39 26.25
CA THR A 663 -8.31 28.98 27.50
C THR A 663 -7.72 27.60 27.30
N GLU A 664 -6.41 27.48 27.50
CA GLU A 664 -5.72 26.20 27.47
C GLU A 664 -6.05 25.39 28.73
N LEU A 665 -6.54 24.17 28.55
CA LEU A 665 -6.87 23.27 29.64
C LEU A 665 -5.60 22.53 30.09
N GLN A 666 -5.34 22.51 31.39
CA GLN A 666 -4.25 21.74 31.99
C GLN A 666 -4.77 20.41 32.55
N ARG A 667 -3.87 19.49 32.90
CA ARG A 667 -4.19 18.25 33.63
C ARG A 667 -3.38 18.14 34.92
N PRO A 668 -3.87 17.40 35.93
CA PRO A 668 -3.02 17.01 37.05
C PRO A 668 -1.86 16.12 36.56
N PRO A 669 -0.65 16.22 37.16
CA PRO A 669 0.49 15.38 36.79
C PRO A 669 0.17 13.88 36.85
N PRO A 670 0.80 13.05 35.99
CA PRO A 670 1.84 13.39 35.01
C PRO A 670 1.28 14.02 33.72
N LEU A 671 2.05 14.94 33.13
CA LEU A 671 1.74 15.51 31.81
C LEU A 671 2.13 14.52 30.70
N GLN A 672 1.31 14.39 29.66
CA GLN A 672 1.65 13.72 28.41
C GLN A 672 2.07 14.77 27.36
N MET A 673 2.92 14.38 26.41
CA MET A 673 3.34 15.29 25.34
C MET A 673 2.20 15.69 24.41
N ILE A 674 1.20 14.81 24.28
CA ILE A 674 0.00 15.00 23.48
C ILE A 674 -1.20 14.79 24.39
N GLU A 675 -1.97 15.84 24.58
CA GLU A 675 -3.22 15.82 25.32
C GLU A 675 -4.38 16.03 24.37
N LYS A 676 -5.32 15.07 24.37
CA LYS A 676 -6.44 15.05 23.43
C LYS A 676 -7.63 14.29 23.98
N ASN A 677 -8.76 14.41 23.28
CA ASN A 677 -9.98 13.66 23.56
C ASN A 677 -10.61 13.94 24.95
N TRP A 678 -10.28 15.06 25.58
CA TRP A 678 -10.89 15.47 26.84
C TRP A 678 -12.33 15.96 26.66
N PHE A 679 -13.12 15.90 27.72
CA PHE A 679 -14.43 16.56 27.75
C PHE A 679 -14.71 17.22 29.10
N LEU A 680 -15.50 18.29 29.05
CA LEU A 680 -16.01 18.96 30.24
C LEU A 680 -17.26 18.25 30.77
N PHE A 681 -17.42 18.24 32.09
CA PHE A 681 -18.65 17.90 32.77
C PHE A 681 -18.85 18.80 33.99
N TRP A 682 -20.07 18.82 34.54
CA TRP A 682 -20.45 19.72 35.63
C TRP A 682 -21.15 18.98 36.77
N ASP A 683 -20.94 19.47 37.98
CA ASP A 683 -21.70 19.04 39.16
C ASP A 683 -23.04 19.82 39.29
N PRO A 684 -23.93 19.46 40.22
CA PRO A 684 -25.20 20.18 40.42
C PRO A 684 -25.05 21.65 40.84
N GLN A 685 -23.88 22.05 41.33
CA GLN A 685 -23.57 23.43 41.68
C GLN A 685 -23.05 24.24 40.49
N GLY A 686 -22.83 23.59 39.34
CA GLY A 686 -22.30 24.22 38.13
C GLY A 686 -20.78 24.42 38.16
N ASN A 687 -20.05 23.75 39.05
CA ASN A 687 -18.59 23.72 38.99
C ASN A 687 -18.15 22.89 37.79
N THR A 688 -17.06 23.32 37.13
CA THR A 688 -16.56 22.68 35.91
C THR A 688 -15.46 21.67 36.24
N TYR A 689 -15.54 20.50 35.60
CA TYR A 689 -14.58 19.41 35.71
C TYR A 689 -14.17 18.94 34.32
N ILE A 690 -12.98 18.33 34.23
CA ILE A 690 -12.47 17.71 33.01
C ILE A 690 -12.28 16.23 33.27
N HIS A 691 -12.70 15.41 32.32
CA HIS A 691 -12.36 14.00 32.24
C HIS A 691 -11.27 13.80 31.18
N TYR A 692 -10.09 13.34 31.63
CA TYR A 692 -8.86 13.29 30.83
C TYR A 692 -8.57 11.91 30.23
N ASP A 693 -8.73 10.86 31.05
CA ASP A 693 -8.45 9.48 30.67
C ASP A 693 -9.59 8.58 31.18
N VAL A 694 -10.05 7.65 30.33
CA VAL A 694 -11.06 6.63 30.68
C VAL A 694 -10.46 5.28 31.03
N TYR A 695 -9.29 4.94 30.49
CA TYR A 695 -8.63 3.64 30.63
C TYR A 695 -7.10 3.82 30.59
N PRO A 696 -6.28 3.03 31.32
CA PRO A 696 -6.64 1.89 32.18
C PRO A 696 -7.40 2.29 33.44
N ASP A 697 -7.21 3.52 33.90
CA ASP A 697 -7.89 4.08 35.06
C ASP A 697 -8.47 5.45 34.70
N ARG A 698 -9.58 5.82 35.33
CA ARG A 698 -10.17 7.15 35.14
C ARG A 698 -9.25 8.23 35.70
N VAL A 699 -9.18 9.36 35.02
CA VAL A 699 -8.52 10.58 35.51
C VAL A 699 -9.45 11.76 35.28
N PHE A 700 -9.82 12.46 36.35
CA PHE A 700 -10.63 13.67 36.27
C PHE A 700 -10.32 14.62 37.42
N SER A 701 -10.46 15.92 37.17
CA SER A 701 -10.23 16.96 38.18
C SER A 701 -11.18 18.12 37.99
N LYS A 702 -11.36 18.91 39.05
CA LYS A 702 -11.94 20.25 38.91
C LYS A 702 -11.01 21.12 38.05
N VAL A 703 -11.58 22.00 37.24
CA VAL A 703 -10.83 23.02 36.50
C VAL A 703 -11.37 24.40 36.83
N GLU A 704 -10.46 25.35 37.02
CA GLU A 704 -10.80 26.75 37.21
C GLU A 704 -10.97 27.46 35.84
N LEU A 705 -11.59 28.64 35.82
CA LEU A 705 -11.90 29.36 34.56
C LEU A 705 -10.66 29.82 33.78
N ASP A 706 -9.48 29.79 34.41
CA ASP A 706 -8.18 30.06 33.77
C ASP A 706 -7.54 28.80 33.17
N GLY A 707 -8.20 27.64 33.27
CA GLY A 707 -7.72 26.36 32.73
C GLY A 707 -6.86 25.55 33.70
N THR A 708 -6.59 26.07 34.90
CA THR A 708 -5.78 25.37 35.91
C THR A 708 -6.53 24.17 36.47
N ALA A 709 -5.86 23.01 36.46
CA ALA A 709 -6.41 21.77 36.99
C ALA A 709 -6.12 21.59 38.49
N GLY A 710 -7.14 21.18 39.24
CA GLY A 710 -7.00 20.68 40.61
C GLY A 710 -6.39 19.27 40.68
N PRO A 711 -6.32 18.67 41.88
CA PRO A 711 -5.82 17.30 42.05
C PRO A 711 -6.71 16.26 41.35
N ASN A 712 -6.14 15.10 41.03
CA ASN A 712 -6.89 13.97 40.47
C ASN A 712 -7.90 13.41 41.48
N LEU A 713 -9.19 13.60 41.21
CA LEU A 713 -10.30 13.17 42.06
C LEU A 713 -10.72 11.72 41.83
N ALA A 714 -10.29 11.09 40.74
CA ALA A 714 -10.62 9.70 40.43
C ALA A 714 -10.07 8.70 41.47
N THR A 715 -9.05 9.11 42.23
CA THR A 715 -8.52 8.32 43.35
C THR A 715 -9.57 8.05 44.44
N LEU A 716 -10.60 8.89 44.57
CA LEU A 716 -11.65 8.75 45.57
C LEU A 716 -12.64 7.61 45.24
N SER A 717 -12.85 7.33 43.95
CA SER A 717 -13.73 6.28 43.43
C SER A 717 -12.97 5.07 42.87
N TYR A 718 -11.64 5.04 42.97
CA TYR A 718 -10.79 4.09 42.24
C TYR A 718 -11.22 2.62 42.44
N ALA A 719 -11.49 2.20 43.68
CA ALA A 719 -11.81 0.81 43.97
C ALA A 719 -13.15 0.37 43.34
N SER A 720 -14.20 1.18 43.48
CA SER A 720 -15.52 0.89 42.91
C SER A 720 -15.52 1.02 41.38
N ASP A 721 -14.83 2.03 40.86
CA ASP A 721 -14.71 2.24 39.42
C ASP A 721 -13.93 1.09 38.77
N ARG A 722 -12.83 0.62 39.40
CA ARG A 722 -12.02 -0.48 38.89
C ARG A 722 -12.83 -1.77 38.77
N GLU A 723 -13.60 -2.10 39.81
CA GLU A 723 -14.49 -3.27 39.79
C GLU A 723 -15.52 -3.18 38.67
N CYS A 724 -16.13 -2.01 38.47
CA CYS A 724 -17.08 -1.82 37.38
C CYS A 724 -16.41 -1.92 36.00
N MET A 725 -15.27 -1.25 35.83
CA MET A 725 -14.53 -1.23 34.56
C MET A 725 -14.05 -2.64 34.19
N ASP A 726 -13.50 -3.40 35.13
CA ASP A 726 -13.06 -4.79 34.89
C ASP A 726 -14.22 -5.71 34.48
N LYS A 727 -15.45 -5.38 34.89
CA LYS A 727 -16.65 -6.16 34.57
C LYS A 727 -17.25 -5.82 33.20
N TYR A 728 -17.33 -4.55 32.84
CA TYR A 728 -18.11 -4.11 31.67
C TYR A 728 -17.29 -3.47 30.54
N ILE A 729 -16.06 -3.00 30.79
CA ILE A 729 -15.18 -2.59 29.70
C ILE A 729 -14.64 -3.87 29.02
N PRO A 730 -14.72 -3.97 27.68
CA PRO A 730 -14.24 -5.15 26.97
C PRO A 730 -12.75 -5.38 27.23
N ALA A 731 -12.38 -6.64 27.47
CA ALA A 731 -10.98 -7.03 27.64
C ALA A 731 -10.20 -6.75 26.36
N LEU A 732 -9.11 -6.01 26.47
CA LEU A 732 -8.28 -5.61 25.33
C LEU A 732 -7.35 -6.73 24.88
N GLY A 733 -7.27 -6.95 23.57
CA GLY A 733 -6.24 -7.78 22.94
C GLY A 733 -4.82 -7.23 23.13
N ALA A 734 -3.79 -8.10 23.05
CA ALA A 734 -2.44 -7.84 23.55
C ALA A 734 -1.70 -6.60 22.97
N GLU A 735 -1.99 -6.14 21.75
CA GLU A 735 -1.24 -5.03 21.12
C GLU A 735 -2.03 -4.13 20.14
N LEU A 736 -3.26 -4.49 19.74
CA LEU A 736 -3.96 -3.84 18.61
C LEU A 736 -5.33 -3.26 18.99
N GLU A 737 -5.64 -3.19 20.28
CA GLU A 737 -6.91 -2.68 20.78
C GLU A 737 -6.69 -1.63 21.88
N SER A 738 -7.58 -0.65 21.94
CA SER A 738 -7.53 0.44 22.92
C SER A 738 -8.94 0.95 23.25
N VAL A 739 -9.07 1.68 24.35
CA VAL A 739 -10.32 2.38 24.73
C VAL A 739 -10.12 3.88 24.58
N HIS A 740 -10.99 4.53 23.82
CA HIS A 740 -10.90 5.97 23.54
C HIS A 740 -12.13 6.70 24.07
N GLN A 741 -11.94 7.86 24.71
CA GLN A 741 -13.03 8.81 24.96
C GLN A 741 -13.53 9.38 23.64
N ALA A 742 -14.83 9.34 23.43
CA ALA A 742 -15.43 9.63 22.13
C ALA A 742 -16.14 10.99 22.09
N THR A 743 -17.09 11.21 23.01
CA THR A 743 -18.01 12.37 22.97
C THR A 743 -17.76 13.37 24.09
N ASN A 744 -18.40 14.54 24.01
CA ASN A 744 -18.72 15.35 25.18
C ASN A 744 -19.69 14.62 26.14
N SER A 745 -19.99 15.22 27.29
CA SER A 745 -20.97 14.68 28.24
C SER A 745 -22.32 15.41 28.20
N LEU A 746 -23.35 14.74 28.72
CA LEU A 746 -24.68 15.28 29.01
C LEU A 746 -25.14 14.82 30.40
N SER A 747 -26.03 15.58 31.05
CA SER A 747 -26.77 15.12 32.23
C SER A 747 -28.08 14.46 31.79
N ILE A 748 -28.38 13.27 32.32
CA ILE A 748 -29.60 12.51 32.00
C ILE A 748 -30.32 12.04 33.27
N THR A 749 -31.63 12.27 33.33
CA THR A 749 -32.51 11.67 34.34
C THR A 749 -33.17 10.39 33.82
N LEU A 750 -33.02 9.29 34.54
CA LEU A 750 -33.48 7.95 34.18
C LEU A 750 -34.99 7.69 34.42
N CYS A 751 -35.82 8.73 34.32
CA CYS A 751 -37.28 8.62 34.33
C CYS A 751 -37.89 9.52 33.24
N SER A 752 -39.09 9.19 32.76
CA SER A 752 -39.76 9.97 31.72
C SER A 752 -40.30 11.27 32.30
N ARG A 753 -40.06 12.39 31.63
CA ARG A 753 -40.61 13.70 32.02
C ARG A 753 -42.14 13.70 32.03
N ARG A 754 -42.77 12.88 31.19
CA ARG A 754 -44.24 12.76 31.13
C ARG A 754 -44.83 12.11 32.38
N ASP A 755 -44.00 11.43 33.18
CA ASP A 755 -44.42 10.87 34.45
C ASP A 755 -44.44 11.97 35.53
N SER A 756 -45.62 12.21 36.11
CA SER A 756 -45.80 13.18 37.21
C SER A 756 -44.97 12.88 38.46
N SER A 757 -44.51 11.64 38.63
CA SER A 757 -43.65 11.22 39.75
C SER A 757 -42.16 11.44 39.48
N CYS A 758 -41.77 11.70 38.22
CA CYS A 758 -40.38 11.90 37.83
C CYS A 758 -39.88 13.28 38.31
N LYS A 759 -39.00 13.26 39.32
CA LYS A 759 -38.28 14.44 39.80
C LYS A 759 -36.78 14.17 39.69
N PRO A 760 -36.02 15.00 38.96
CA PRO A 760 -34.57 14.89 38.93
C PRO A 760 -33.98 15.05 40.33
N ASP A 761 -33.23 14.05 40.76
CA ASP A 761 -32.41 14.08 41.96
C ASP A 761 -31.14 13.23 41.78
N ALA A 762 -30.25 13.24 42.79
CA ALA A 762 -28.98 12.53 42.73
C ALA A 762 -29.09 10.99 42.65
N SER A 763 -30.29 10.42 42.85
CA SER A 763 -30.54 8.98 42.75
C SER A 763 -30.90 8.54 41.34
N ASN A 764 -31.43 9.44 40.51
CA ASN A 764 -31.88 9.14 39.16
C ASN A 764 -31.24 10.00 38.07
N THR A 765 -30.37 10.95 38.43
CA THR A 765 -29.70 11.87 37.50
C THR A 765 -28.19 11.60 37.45
N PHE A 766 -27.68 11.40 36.24
CA PHE A 766 -26.30 10.97 36.00
C PHE A 766 -25.65 11.76 34.87
N ILE A 767 -24.33 11.76 34.86
CA ILE A 767 -23.55 12.25 33.72
C ILE A 767 -23.35 11.09 32.76
N MET A 768 -23.79 11.28 31.53
CA MET A 768 -23.69 10.35 30.41
C MET A 768 -22.57 10.78 29.47
N SER A 769 -21.72 9.83 29.10
CA SER A 769 -20.71 9.99 28.05
C SER A 769 -20.59 8.71 27.25
N ILE A 770 -20.01 8.80 26.05
CA ILE A 770 -19.71 7.64 25.22
C ILE A 770 -18.18 7.48 25.14
N PHE A 771 -17.73 6.26 25.35
CA PHE A 771 -16.37 5.82 25.00
C PHE A 771 -16.46 4.76 23.89
N GLN A 772 -15.36 4.48 23.21
CA GLN A 772 -15.32 3.48 22.15
C GLN A 772 -14.20 2.48 22.39
N HIS A 773 -14.51 1.20 22.22
CA HIS A 773 -13.50 0.17 22.04
C HIS A 773 -13.02 0.24 20.60
N LYS A 774 -11.76 0.60 20.42
CA LYS A 774 -11.09 0.62 19.13
C LYS A 774 -10.34 -0.70 18.98
N SER A 775 -10.52 -1.34 17.82
CA SER A 775 -9.69 -2.46 17.39
C SER A 775 -9.09 -2.16 16.03
N TYR A 776 -7.81 -2.50 15.86
CA TYR A 776 -7.08 -2.30 14.61
C TYR A 776 -6.61 -3.64 14.06
N TYR A 777 -7.46 -4.25 13.24
CA TYR A 777 -7.15 -5.51 12.59
C TYR A 777 -7.20 -5.33 11.08
N TRP A 778 -6.33 -6.05 10.37
CA TRP A 778 -6.33 -6.06 8.91
C TRP A 778 -6.17 -4.69 8.22
N PHE A 779 -5.43 -3.77 8.86
CA PHE A 779 -5.23 -2.39 8.42
C PHE A 779 -6.50 -1.53 8.41
N HIS A 780 -7.51 -1.93 9.19
CA HIS A 780 -8.77 -1.22 9.34
C HIS A 780 -9.08 -1.01 10.82
N SER A 781 -9.49 0.20 11.17
CA SER A 781 -9.95 0.50 12.52
C SER A 781 -11.45 0.25 12.60
N THR A 782 -11.90 -0.49 13.61
CA THR A 782 -13.31 -0.58 13.97
C THR A 782 -13.51 -0.01 15.35
N TYR A 783 -14.51 0.85 15.48
CA TYR A 783 -14.91 1.42 16.74
C TYR A 783 -16.28 0.90 17.14
N GLU A 784 -16.40 0.51 18.42
CA GLU A 784 -17.63 0.03 19.02
C GLU A 784 -17.97 0.93 20.22
N PRO A 785 -19.02 1.76 20.14
CA PRO A 785 -19.37 2.74 21.17
C PRO A 785 -20.12 2.13 22.35
N TYR A 786 -19.74 2.52 23.57
CA TYR A 786 -20.35 2.12 24.83
C TYR A 786 -20.80 3.36 25.60
N VAL A 787 -21.95 3.26 26.26
CA VAL A 787 -22.49 4.31 27.12
C VAL A 787 -21.94 4.12 28.54
N MET A 788 -21.47 5.20 29.13
CA MET A 788 -21.00 5.26 30.51
C MET A 788 -21.80 6.29 31.28
N LEU A 789 -22.39 5.88 32.40
CA LEU A 789 -23.06 6.73 33.37
C LEU A 789 -22.24 6.81 34.66
N PHE A 790 -22.03 8.02 35.16
CA PHE A 790 -21.43 8.25 36.47
C PHE A 790 -22.21 9.29 37.25
N ARG A 791 -22.10 9.25 38.58
CA ARG A 791 -22.82 10.18 39.47
C ARG A 791 -22.42 11.62 39.17
N GLU A 792 -23.40 12.53 39.22
CA GLU A 792 -23.15 13.97 39.05
C GLU A 792 -22.52 14.62 40.29
N SER A 793 -22.52 13.94 41.43
CA SER A 793 -21.92 14.42 42.67
C SER A 793 -20.60 13.70 42.98
N SER A 794 -19.65 14.42 43.57
CA SER A 794 -18.41 13.85 44.09
C SER A 794 -18.69 12.64 45.01
N PRO A 795 -17.99 11.50 44.84
CA PRO A 795 -16.74 11.32 44.11
C PRO A 795 -16.87 10.94 42.62
N PHE A 796 -18.04 11.14 42.00
CA PHE A 796 -18.29 10.88 40.58
C PHE A 796 -18.09 9.41 40.18
N GLU A 797 -18.46 8.50 41.09
CA GLU A 797 -18.40 7.05 40.91
C GLU A 797 -19.19 6.60 39.68
N LEU A 798 -18.68 5.58 39.00
CA LEU A 798 -19.40 4.90 37.92
C LEU A 798 -20.70 4.31 38.46
N HIS A 799 -21.81 4.64 37.80
CA HIS A 799 -23.13 4.09 38.08
C HIS A 799 -23.44 2.90 37.18
N ALA A 800 -23.14 3.03 35.88
CA ALA A 800 -23.38 1.96 34.92
C ALA A 800 -22.51 2.10 33.66
N ILE A 801 -22.25 0.98 33.00
CA ILE A 801 -21.68 0.90 31.66
C ILE A 801 -22.56 -0.01 30.83
N SER A 802 -22.83 0.32 29.56
CA SER A 802 -23.62 -0.54 28.68
C SER A 802 -22.98 -1.92 28.54
N GLU A 803 -23.75 -3.00 28.72
CA GLU A 803 -23.22 -4.37 28.64
C GLU A 803 -22.78 -4.75 27.22
N ARG A 804 -23.34 -4.04 26.22
CA ARG A 804 -23.10 -4.26 24.79
C ARG A 804 -22.86 -2.93 24.09
N PRO A 805 -22.09 -2.92 23.00
CA PRO A 805 -21.86 -1.71 22.23
C PRO A 805 -23.13 -1.29 21.48
N LEU A 806 -23.27 0.01 21.27
CA LEU A 806 -24.32 0.61 20.44
C LEU A 806 -24.08 0.28 18.97
N TRP A 807 -25.14 -0.06 18.26
CA TRP A 807 -25.13 -0.31 16.82
C TRP A 807 -26.04 0.67 16.09
N ILE A 808 -25.45 1.62 15.37
CA ILE A 808 -26.18 2.65 14.62
C ILE A 808 -26.85 2.01 13.40
N HIS A 809 -28.19 2.04 13.33
CA HIS A 809 -28.93 1.49 12.20
C HIS A 809 -28.54 2.21 10.88
N GLY A 810 -28.26 1.41 9.85
CA GLY A 810 -27.68 1.87 8.59
C GLY A 810 -26.15 1.72 8.50
N ARG A 811 -25.43 1.40 9.60
CA ARG A 811 -23.99 1.11 9.56
C ARG A 811 -23.71 -0.07 8.63
N GLY A 812 -22.88 0.16 7.62
CA GLY A 812 -22.60 -0.81 6.59
C GLY A 812 -21.48 -1.78 6.94
N LYS A 813 -21.28 -2.75 6.04
CA LYS A 813 -20.07 -3.56 6.01
C LYS A 813 -18.91 -2.73 5.51
N TRP A 814 -17.76 -2.92 6.14
CA TRP A 814 -16.54 -2.41 5.55
C TRP A 814 -16.26 -3.21 4.29
N ARG A 815 -16.15 -2.52 3.15
CA ARG A 815 -15.98 -3.16 1.83
C ARG A 815 -14.51 -3.47 1.53
N GLY A 816 -13.65 -3.44 2.55
CA GLY A 816 -12.20 -3.53 2.41
C GLY A 816 -11.59 -2.22 1.90
N HIS A 817 -10.31 -2.00 2.16
CA HIS A 817 -9.54 -1.10 1.32
C HIS A 817 -9.38 -1.74 -0.05
N ALA A 818 -9.39 -0.95 -1.14
CA ALA A 818 -9.12 -1.46 -2.50
C ALA A 818 -7.81 -2.28 -2.61
N ASP A 819 -6.91 -2.09 -1.65
CA ASP A 819 -5.60 -2.74 -1.51
C ASP A 819 -5.55 -3.88 -0.46
N ALA A 820 -6.61 -4.10 0.33
CA ALA A 820 -6.65 -5.12 1.37
C ALA A 820 -7.05 -6.49 0.81
N LYS A 821 -6.16 -7.48 0.91
CA LYS A 821 -6.42 -8.87 0.54
C LYS A 821 -6.95 -9.64 1.73
N LEU A 822 -8.23 -9.46 2.00
CA LEU A 822 -8.96 -10.21 3.01
C LEU A 822 -9.88 -11.20 2.31
N THR A 823 -10.10 -12.36 2.93
CA THR A 823 -11.05 -13.37 2.47
C THR A 823 -12.48 -12.82 2.54
N GLU A 824 -13.40 -13.34 1.73
CA GLU A 824 -14.83 -12.94 1.80
C GLU A 824 -15.44 -13.21 3.18
N GLU A 825 -14.89 -14.16 3.94
CA GLU A 825 -15.28 -14.48 5.31
C GLU A 825 -14.75 -13.42 6.31
N GLU A 826 -13.51 -12.94 6.15
CA GLU A 826 -12.91 -11.85 6.97
C GLU A 826 -13.56 -10.47 6.69
N ILE A 827 -13.83 -10.14 5.42
CA ILE A 827 -14.57 -8.92 5.03
C ILE A 827 -16.04 -9.05 5.46
N GLY A 828 -16.59 -10.26 5.38
CA GLY A 828 -17.98 -10.55 5.72
C GLY A 828 -18.36 -10.18 7.15
N ASN A 829 -17.41 -10.24 8.09
CA ASN A 829 -17.63 -9.97 9.51
C ASN A 829 -17.21 -8.55 9.96
N THR A 830 -16.55 -7.76 9.10
CA THR A 830 -15.99 -6.44 9.48
C THR A 830 -16.90 -5.28 9.05
N THR A 831 -17.03 -4.27 9.90
CA THR A 831 -17.99 -3.16 9.75
C THR A 831 -17.28 -1.86 9.42
N GLU A 832 -18.00 -0.89 8.82
CA GLU A 832 -17.41 0.43 8.56
C GLU A 832 -16.86 1.05 9.86
N MET A 833 -15.77 1.80 9.73
CA MET A 833 -15.22 2.63 10.80
C MET A 833 -16.18 3.78 11.05
N VAL A 834 -16.92 3.69 12.16
CA VAL A 834 -17.86 4.71 12.62
C VAL A 834 -17.38 5.23 13.96
N TYR A 835 -16.83 6.43 13.97
CA TYR A 835 -16.30 7.08 15.16
C TYR A 835 -17.27 8.18 15.62
N VAL A 836 -17.99 7.93 16.72
CA VAL A 836 -18.88 8.91 17.36
C VAL A 836 -18.06 10.05 17.96
N THR A 837 -18.38 11.28 17.60
CA THR A 837 -17.60 12.48 17.95
C THR A 837 -18.30 13.40 18.93
N SER A 838 -19.63 13.46 18.90
CA SER A 838 -20.41 14.32 19.80
C SER A 838 -21.78 13.74 20.14
N ILE A 839 -22.31 14.15 21.29
CA ILE A 839 -23.68 13.86 21.73
C ILE A 839 -24.32 15.14 22.26
N ASN A 840 -25.51 15.50 21.76
CA ASN A 840 -26.24 16.69 22.22
C ASN A 840 -27.74 16.44 22.21
N TRP A 841 -28.48 17.12 23.09
CA TRP A 841 -29.94 17.11 23.02
C TRP A 841 -30.45 17.77 21.75
N LYS A 842 -31.52 17.24 21.17
CA LYS A 842 -32.06 17.70 19.88
C LYS A 842 -32.88 18.97 20.01
N GLU A 843 -33.64 19.11 21.08
CA GLU A 843 -34.55 20.23 21.29
C GLU A 843 -33.81 21.47 21.82
N ARG A 844 -34.19 22.66 21.35
CA ARG A 844 -33.56 23.93 21.72
C ARG A 844 -33.61 24.23 23.22
N GLU A 845 -34.70 23.83 23.87
CA GLU A 845 -34.90 24.05 25.31
C GLU A 845 -34.03 23.12 26.16
N ARG A 846 -33.40 22.12 25.55
CA ARG A 846 -32.55 21.12 26.21
C ARG A 846 -31.09 21.48 26.00
N ARG A 847 -30.49 22.04 27.06
CA ARG A 847 -29.07 22.43 27.10
C ARG A 847 -28.19 21.26 27.51
N TYR A 848 -27.78 21.17 28.77
CA TYR A 848 -26.96 20.09 29.29
C TYR A 848 -27.78 18.90 29.81
N HIS A 849 -28.99 19.17 30.30
CA HIS A 849 -29.83 18.20 31.02
C HIS A 849 -31.08 17.79 30.23
N GLY A 850 -31.36 16.49 30.22
CA GLY A 850 -32.56 15.91 29.61
C GLY A 850 -33.01 14.62 30.31
N PHE A 851 -34.08 14.04 29.79
CA PHE A 851 -34.77 12.86 30.32
C PHE A 851 -34.70 11.70 29.31
N ILE A 852 -34.98 10.47 29.76
CA ILE A 852 -34.97 9.29 28.88
C ILE A 852 -35.96 9.37 27.71
N ASP A 853 -36.99 10.21 27.79
CA ASP A 853 -37.97 10.41 26.72
C ASP A 853 -37.67 11.62 25.81
N ASP A 854 -36.58 12.35 26.05
CA ASP A 854 -36.07 13.37 25.14
C ASP A 854 -35.22 12.74 24.01
N VAL A 855 -34.99 13.48 22.93
CA VAL A 855 -34.21 13.00 21.77
C VAL A 855 -32.80 13.58 21.82
N VAL A 856 -31.80 12.75 21.51
CA VAL A 856 -30.40 13.17 21.37
C VAL A 856 -29.90 12.95 19.96
N PHE A 857 -29.04 13.85 19.48
CA PHE A 857 -28.19 13.60 18.33
C PHE A 857 -26.90 12.93 18.75
N LEU A 858 -26.55 11.87 18.03
CA LEU A 858 -25.18 11.38 17.93
C LEU A 858 -24.63 11.80 16.57
N ALA A 859 -23.53 12.55 16.57
CA ALA A 859 -22.81 12.90 15.35
C ALA A 859 -21.53 12.06 15.26
N PHE A 860 -21.18 11.62 14.05
CA PHE A 860 -20.08 10.68 13.85
C PHE A 860 -19.44 10.79 12.46
N GLY A 861 -18.15 10.45 12.40
CA GLY A 861 -17.39 10.27 11.16
C GLY A 861 -17.52 8.84 10.64
N ILE A 862 -17.49 8.67 9.31
CA ILE A 862 -17.47 7.38 8.63
C ILE A 862 -16.23 7.31 7.72
N GLU A 863 -15.38 6.31 7.97
CA GLU A 863 -14.15 6.00 7.18
C GLU A 863 -13.19 7.18 6.99
N ASP A 864 -13.28 8.20 7.86
CA ASP A 864 -12.59 9.48 7.74
C ASP A 864 -12.75 10.09 6.35
N GLN A 865 -13.97 10.06 5.83
CA GLN A 865 -14.33 10.57 4.51
C GLN A 865 -15.68 11.29 4.49
N ARG A 866 -16.57 10.94 5.42
CA ARG A 866 -17.94 11.43 5.44
C ARG A 866 -18.38 11.71 6.87
N THR A 867 -19.32 12.62 7.02
CA THR A 867 -19.99 12.95 8.28
C THR A 867 -21.45 12.55 8.25
N ALA A 868 -21.95 12.09 9.38
CA ALA A 868 -23.33 11.65 9.54
C ALA A 868 -23.82 11.94 10.97
N GLY A 869 -25.13 11.88 11.14
CA GLY A 869 -25.79 11.97 12.44
C GLY A 869 -26.98 11.02 12.54
N ILE A 870 -27.34 10.66 13.76
CA ILE A 870 -28.56 9.93 14.06
C ILE A 870 -29.23 10.55 15.27
N ASP A 871 -30.56 10.69 15.22
CA ASP A 871 -31.36 11.22 16.31
C ASP A 871 -32.17 10.11 16.98
N VAL A 872 -31.96 9.91 18.27
CA VAL A 872 -32.46 8.73 18.99
C VAL A 872 -33.11 9.14 20.30
N VAL A 873 -34.15 8.42 20.71
CA VAL A 873 -34.71 8.58 22.06
C VAL A 873 -33.66 8.18 23.08
N ALA A 874 -33.35 9.04 24.05
CA ALA A 874 -32.26 8.83 25.00
C ALA A 874 -32.40 7.51 25.78
N GLY A 875 -33.62 7.08 26.08
CA GLY A 875 -33.93 5.80 26.71
C GLY A 875 -33.40 4.57 25.96
N GLU A 876 -33.29 4.62 24.62
CA GLU A 876 -32.73 3.52 23.84
C GLU A 876 -31.20 3.42 23.99
N LEU A 877 -30.51 4.52 24.32
CA LEU A 877 -29.07 4.51 24.64
C LEU A 877 -28.78 3.82 25.98
N VAL A 878 -29.69 3.95 26.95
CA VAL A 878 -29.51 3.50 28.34
C VAL A 878 -30.28 2.22 28.68
N LYS A 879 -30.77 1.49 27.67
CA LYS A 879 -31.65 0.34 27.85
C LYS A 879 -30.97 -0.91 28.40
N GLU A 880 -29.71 -1.15 28.02
CA GLU A 880 -28.93 -2.35 28.38
C GLU A 880 -27.71 -1.96 29.23
N LEU A 881 -27.95 -1.24 30.33
CA LEU A 881 -26.91 -0.80 31.25
C LEU A 881 -26.58 -1.87 32.30
N GLY A 882 -25.30 -2.22 32.37
CA GLY A 882 -24.73 -3.01 33.44
C GLY A 882 -24.43 -2.11 34.65
N ILE A 883 -25.18 -2.29 35.73
CA ILE A 883 -25.04 -1.48 36.94
C ILE A 883 -23.72 -1.81 37.64
N CYS A 884 -22.95 -0.77 37.99
CA CYS A 884 -21.61 -0.84 38.56
C CYS A 884 -21.59 -1.13 40.06
N VAL A 885 -22.62 -0.69 40.80
CA VAL A 885 -22.57 -0.67 42.27
C VAL A 885 -23.91 -1.08 42.87
N HIS A 886 -23.80 -1.92 43.91
CA HIS A 886 -24.73 -1.98 45.04
C HIS A 886 -24.23 -1.06 46.14
#